data_AF-A0A803TEV0-F1
#
_entry.id   AF-A0A803TEV0-F1
#
_cell.length_a   1.000
_cell.length_b   1.000
_cell.length_c   1.000
_cell.angle_alpha   90.00
_cell.angle_beta   90.00
_cell.angle_gamma   90.00
#
_symmetry.space_group_name_H-M   'P 1'
#
loop_
_entity.id
_entity.type
_entity.pdbx_description
1 polymer ?
#
loop_
_entity_poly.entity_id
_entity_poly.type
_entity_poly.pdbx_seq_one_letter_code
_entity_poly.pdbx_strand_id
1 'polypeptide(L)'
;MQLRMKKKRGVVLYIKEWIHANQVFKDNEGRYIGVVIEIKNQKILVCNIYCPNGPKLKFIKDLNNNIVQQEFNELIILGDFNGVVDATNDKSSSNGKQNKGKTNSGQLPKQFLQHMKNLNLIDIWRHQNEKQKDYTFYSGRHESWSHIDMAWLTNALAVRTKKIKILPRILSDHCALELTIKGRNSSYRWRLNENLLKKEKDIELNRKLLKEYLDLNKGNETSKNTQWEALKAVMRGYLIQQNSIKNKNRNKEIKEFIENINIKEELLKKEPTNKKVVMELEMLKKQLQILQTDKIEKQLKYIKQNHFQNANKIGKWLVKKIKDKKQRQHIIKIQKDGITYLEENKIADQFINFYKELYKKEVSKESITKYICNLNLPKLKDEQRKDLNNPITIGEIDIAIRKLKNNKAPGPDGFTAIFYKIFKEKLGPLLKDILNNILDNKEIPISWQKANISLIHKENTEPTEIKNYRPISLLNHDYKIFTTIMAERLKNFMRKWISEEQVGFLPNRQIKDNIRILIDTIEYYEKHNEKQMALLFIDAEKAFDKVNWDYLKLLLKELDIGFKFKNAVEAIYSKQVATLIINGQEHRKSIQINRGTRQGCPLSPLLFILIMETLVRKVSEDKNLEGLRNRSQNYKMRTYADDVVCIIENPKKNINCWLDTIEEFGKLAGFTMNKQKTKILTKNIDGKGKEHIQQISGLKIENKVKYLGVTVTSSNAKLLKNNYEQQWSKIKKDMEKWKYQNISLLGRIAITKMSILPKLLFLFQTLPIIRNDYLFKKWNTDITKFIWKNKKPRIKLKILTDDKKRGGLGLPDLKSYYEACNLVWVKEWTRLKNTKLLSLEGHDLRSGWHDYVWYNKRKTEKNYATNMYRGEVSDRNV
;
A
#
# COMPACT_ATOMS: atom_id res chain seq x y z
N MET A 1 -41.44 -25.32 0.97
CA MET A 1 -41.86 -23.90 0.91
C MET A 1 -40.81 -23.10 0.10
N GLN A 2 -40.97 -23.02 -1.22
CA GLN A 2 -40.08 -22.28 -2.11
C GLN A 2 -40.28 -20.77 -1.91
N LEU A 3 -39.25 -20.06 -1.44
CA LEU A 3 -39.20 -18.60 -1.49
C LEU A 3 -39.16 -18.16 -2.97
N ARG A 4 -40.34 -17.85 -3.55
CA ARG A 4 -40.45 -17.02 -4.75
C ARG A 4 -39.81 -15.67 -4.42
N MET A 5 -38.52 -15.49 -4.76
CA MET A 5 -37.93 -14.16 -4.81
C MET A 5 -38.74 -13.36 -5.85
N LYS A 6 -39.50 -12.35 -5.41
CA LYS A 6 -40.11 -11.37 -6.31
C LYS A 6 -38.98 -10.78 -7.18
N LYS A 7 -38.95 -11.11 -8.47
CA LYS A 7 -38.08 -10.46 -9.46
C LYS A 7 -38.43 -8.96 -9.44
N LYS A 8 -37.59 -8.13 -8.82
CA LYS A 8 -37.71 -6.67 -8.93
C LYS A 8 -37.09 -6.24 -10.26
N ARG A 9 -37.85 -5.51 -11.07
CA ARG A 9 -37.36 -4.82 -12.27
C ARG A 9 -36.45 -3.68 -11.79
N GLY A 10 -35.33 -3.43 -12.45
CA GLY A 10 -34.32 -2.51 -11.92
C GLY A 10 -33.22 -2.16 -12.92
N VAL A 11 -32.81 -0.89 -12.95
CA VAL A 11 -31.59 -0.44 -13.65
C VAL A 11 -30.37 -0.45 -12.72
N VAL A 12 -29.18 -0.65 -13.31
CA VAL A 12 -27.90 -0.54 -12.59
C VAL A 12 -26.89 0.19 -13.46
N LEU A 13 -26.13 1.11 -12.86
CA LEU A 13 -24.97 1.75 -13.49
C LEU A 13 -23.67 1.26 -12.86
N TYR A 14 -22.75 0.76 -13.69
CA TYR A 14 -21.41 0.37 -13.26
C TYR A 14 -20.39 1.39 -13.75
N ILE A 15 -19.94 2.26 -12.85
CA ILE A 15 -18.97 3.32 -13.16
C ILE A 15 -17.57 2.89 -12.70
N LYS A 16 -16.55 3.17 -13.51
CA LYS A 16 -15.15 2.90 -13.15
C LYS A 16 -14.76 3.79 -11.98
N GLU A 17 -14.18 3.21 -10.94
CA GLU A 17 -13.90 3.89 -9.67
C GLU A 17 -12.94 5.08 -9.71
N TRP A 18 -12.19 5.26 -10.79
CA TRP A 18 -11.34 6.44 -10.98
C TRP A 18 -12.12 7.65 -11.51
N ILE A 19 -13.39 7.45 -11.88
CA ILE A 19 -14.33 8.51 -12.26
C ILE A 19 -15.11 8.86 -11.00
N HIS A 20 -15.06 10.12 -10.58
CA HIS A 20 -15.89 10.60 -9.48
C HIS A 20 -17.36 10.53 -9.91
N ALA A 21 -18.22 9.93 -9.10
CA ALA A 21 -19.61 9.68 -9.45
C ALA A 21 -20.50 9.89 -8.23
N ASN A 22 -21.52 10.73 -8.38
CA ASN A 22 -22.52 11.03 -7.36
C ASN A 22 -23.91 10.66 -7.89
N GLN A 23 -24.59 9.75 -7.20
CA GLN A 23 -25.98 9.43 -7.53
C GLN A 23 -26.87 10.60 -7.08
N VAL A 24 -27.52 11.24 -8.04
CA VAL A 24 -28.31 12.46 -7.79
C VAL A 24 -29.79 12.17 -7.62
N PHE A 25 -30.34 11.21 -8.37
CA PHE A 25 -31.74 10.80 -8.23
C PHE A 25 -31.95 9.34 -8.66
N LYS A 26 -33.07 8.78 -8.22
CA LYS A 26 -33.61 7.49 -8.66
C LYS A 26 -35.13 7.54 -8.56
N ASP A 27 -35.81 6.72 -9.33
CA ASP A 27 -37.25 6.55 -9.14
C ASP A 27 -37.57 5.52 -8.05
N ASN A 28 -38.81 5.56 -7.55
CA ASN A 28 -39.28 4.63 -6.53
C ASN A 28 -39.59 3.23 -7.09
N GLU A 29 -39.80 3.12 -8.40
CA GLU A 29 -40.11 1.85 -9.08
C GLU A 29 -38.86 1.13 -9.62
N GLY A 30 -37.67 1.74 -9.52
CA GLY A 30 -36.40 1.19 -9.98
C GLY A 30 -36.17 1.25 -11.49
N ARG A 31 -36.96 2.02 -12.22
CA ARG A 31 -36.91 2.20 -13.67
C ARG A 31 -35.86 3.21 -14.15
N TYR A 32 -35.39 4.15 -13.33
CA TYR A 32 -34.27 5.00 -13.72
C TYR A 32 -33.37 5.41 -12.56
N ILE A 33 -32.12 5.68 -12.90
CA ILE A 33 -31.11 6.23 -11.99
C ILE A 33 -30.29 7.30 -12.71
N GLY A 34 -30.16 8.46 -12.07
CA GLY A 34 -29.32 9.57 -12.52
C GLY A 34 -28.04 9.64 -11.69
N VAL A 35 -26.89 9.65 -12.35
CA VAL A 35 -25.58 9.76 -11.71
C VAL A 35 -24.77 10.84 -12.41
N VAL A 36 -24.36 11.87 -11.66
CA VAL A 36 -23.40 12.86 -12.16
C VAL A 36 -22.01 12.26 -12.04
N ILE A 37 -21.31 12.15 -13.16
CA ILE A 37 -19.91 11.75 -13.20
C ILE A 37 -19.03 12.94 -13.53
N GLU A 38 -17.85 13.02 -12.92
CA GLU A 38 -16.90 14.10 -13.18
C GLU A 38 -15.66 13.54 -13.90
N ILE A 39 -15.40 14.08 -15.09
CA ILE A 39 -14.24 13.71 -15.90
C ILE A 39 -13.51 14.99 -16.32
N LYS A 40 -12.30 15.21 -15.79
CA LYS A 40 -11.43 16.36 -16.12
C LYS A 40 -12.14 17.73 -15.94
N ASN A 41 -12.80 17.92 -14.81
CA ASN A 41 -13.60 19.10 -14.42
C ASN A 41 -14.86 19.35 -15.27
N GLN A 42 -15.38 18.32 -15.93
CA GLN A 42 -16.67 18.37 -16.61
C GLN A 42 -17.65 17.42 -15.88
N LYS A 43 -18.76 17.97 -15.37
CA LYS A 43 -19.88 17.22 -14.80
C LYS A 43 -20.75 16.68 -15.94
N ILE A 44 -20.87 15.37 -16.07
CA ILE A 44 -21.71 14.70 -17.05
C ILE A 44 -22.80 13.95 -16.28
N LEU A 45 -24.06 14.29 -16.51
CA LEU A 45 -25.19 13.53 -15.96
C LEU A 45 -25.43 12.30 -16.82
N VAL A 46 -25.34 11.11 -16.23
CA VAL A 46 -25.63 9.82 -16.88
C VAL A 46 -26.91 9.25 -16.28
N CYS A 47 -27.94 9.14 -17.10
CA CYS A 47 -29.22 8.54 -16.77
C CYS A 47 -29.33 7.17 -17.42
N ASN A 48 -29.44 6.11 -16.60
CA ASN A 48 -29.80 4.78 -17.10
C ASN A 48 -31.29 4.53 -16.88
N ILE A 49 -32.00 4.13 -17.94
CA ILE A 49 -33.45 4.00 -17.93
C ILE A 49 -33.94 2.62 -18.38
N TYR A 50 -35.10 2.26 -17.87
CA TYR A 50 -35.92 1.11 -18.26
C TYR A 50 -37.37 1.61 -18.37
N CYS A 51 -37.74 2.09 -19.55
CA CYS A 51 -39.06 2.67 -19.80
C CYS A 51 -40.17 1.63 -19.61
N PRO A 52 -41.36 2.02 -19.13
CA PRO A 52 -42.48 1.10 -19.04
C PRO A 52 -43.05 0.69 -20.40
N ASN A 53 -43.63 -0.51 -20.44
CA ASN A 53 -44.47 -0.98 -21.55
C ASN A 53 -45.83 -0.26 -21.65
N GLY A 54 -46.25 0.42 -20.57
CA GLY A 54 -47.51 1.19 -20.47
C GLY A 54 -47.32 2.69 -20.77
N PRO A 55 -48.02 3.63 -20.08
CA PRO A 55 -47.96 5.05 -20.39
C PRO A 55 -46.56 5.66 -20.12
N LYS A 56 -45.84 5.98 -21.20
CA LYS A 56 -44.46 6.51 -21.17
C LYS A 56 -44.36 8.02 -20.92
N LEU A 57 -45.47 8.75 -21.06
CA LEU A 57 -45.50 10.22 -20.93
C LEU A 57 -45.31 10.69 -19.48
N LYS A 58 -45.93 10.01 -18.51
CA LYS A 58 -45.71 10.30 -17.10
C LYS A 58 -44.25 10.03 -16.71
N PHE A 59 -43.72 8.89 -17.16
CA PHE A 59 -42.33 8.50 -16.93
C PHE A 59 -41.32 9.55 -17.43
N ILE A 60 -41.48 10.06 -18.65
CA ILE A 60 -40.54 11.05 -19.19
C ILE A 60 -40.68 12.43 -18.53
N LYS A 61 -41.89 12.83 -18.13
CA LYS A 61 -42.11 14.06 -17.36
C LYS A 61 -41.41 13.99 -16.00
N ASP A 62 -41.57 12.88 -15.29
CA ASP A 62 -40.92 12.67 -13.99
C ASP A 62 -39.39 12.62 -14.13
N LEU A 63 -38.87 11.97 -15.18
CA LEU A 63 -37.43 11.95 -15.47
C LEU A 63 -36.89 13.36 -15.76
N ASN A 64 -37.59 14.14 -16.60
CA ASN A 64 -37.17 15.50 -16.96
C ASN A 64 -37.16 16.44 -15.75
N ASN A 65 -38.19 16.38 -14.90
CA ASN A 65 -38.23 17.18 -13.67
C ASN A 65 -37.02 16.90 -12.77
N ASN A 66 -36.63 15.63 -12.67
CA ASN A 66 -35.45 15.24 -11.90
C ASN A 66 -34.13 15.68 -12.56
N ILE A 67 -34.04 15.67 -13.90
CA ILE A 67 -32.87 16.14 -14.65
C ILE A 67 -32.67 17.65 -14.47
N VAL A 68 -33.72 18.46 -14.64
CA VAL A 68 -33.65 19.94 -14.57
C VAL A 68 -33.19 20.45 -13.21
N GLN A 69 -33.39 19.68 -12.14
CA GLN A 69 -32.95 20.01 -10.78
C GLN A 69 -31.45 19.77 -10.54
N GLN A 70 -30.70 19.26 -11.52
CA GLN A 70 -29.29 18.90 -11.35
C GLN A 70 -28.36 19.85 -12.10
N GLU A 71 -27.22 20.12 -11.49
CA GLU A 71 -26.14 20.90 -12.11
C GLU A 71 -25.20 19.97 -12.90
N PHE A 72 -25.21 20.08 -14.23
CA PHE A 72 -24.33 19.31 -15.12
C PHE A 72 -23.96 20.13 -16.36
N ASN A 73 -22.82 19.79 -16.97
CA ASN A 73 -22.38 20.39 -18.23
C ASN A 73 -22.90 19.62 -19.46
N GLU A 74 -23.04 18.29 -19.34
CA GLU A 74 -23.47 17.41 -20.44
C GLU A 74 -24.41 16.32 -19.92
N LEU A 75 -25.27 15.79 -20.80
CA LEU A 75 -26.26 14.77 -20.47
C LEU A 75 -26.13 13.55 -21.39
N ILE A 76 -26.23 12.38 -20.78
CA ILE A 76 -26.32 11.07 -21.44
C ILE A 76 -27.55 10.35 -20.89
N ILE A 77 -28.49 9.99 -21.75
CA ILE A 77 -29.62 9.11 -21.42
C ILE A 77 -29.44 7.81 -22.20
N LEU A 78 -29.36 6.68 -21.51
CA LEU A 78 -29.15 5.37 -22.15
C LEU A 78 -29.98 4.29 -21.46
N GLY A 79 -30.22 3.18 -22.15
CA GLY A 79 -30.90 2.01 -21.60
C GLY A 79 -31.99 1.48 -22.52
N ASP A 80 -32.97 0.80 -21.93
CA ASP A 80 -34.08 0.18 -22.65
C ASP A 80 -35.30 1.11 -22.64
N PHE A 81 -35.70 1.57 -23.82
CA PHE A 81 -36.81 2.50 -24.01
C PHE A 81 -38.16 1.81 -24.23
N ASN A 82 -38.17 0.46 -24.32
CA ASN A 82 -39.34 -0.37 -24.58
C ASN A 82 -40.21 0.13 -25.75
N GLY A 83 -39.58 0.82 -26.71
CA GLY A 83 -40.23 1.38 -27.88
C GLY A 83 -39.21 1.93 -28.86
N VAL A 84 -39.61 1.93 -30.13
CA VAL A 84 -38.75 2.31 -31.25
C VAL A 84 -38.96 3.78 -31.65
N VAL A 85 -37.97 4.40 -32.29
CA VAL A 85 -38.08 5.78 -32.79
C VAL A 85 -38.91 5.82 -34.07
N ASP A 86 -38.63 4.89 -34.99
CA ASP A 86 -39.30 4.75 -36.28
C ASP A 86 -39.65 3.28 -36.56
N ALA A 87 -40.95 2.95 -36.54
CA ALA A 87 -41.42 1.59 -36.74
C ALA A 87 -41.03 0.96 -38.09
N THR A 88 -40.73 1.76 -39.11
CA THR A 88 -40.35 1.25 -40.44
C THR A 88 -38.88 0.82 -40.51
N ASN A 89 -38.01 1.49 -39.75
CA ASN A 89 -36.57 1.29 -39.78
C ASN A 89 -36.03 0.54 -38.55
N ASP A 90 -36.76 0.53 -37.44
CA ASP A 90 -36.35 -0.05 -36.16
C ASP A 90 -37.04 -1.38 -35.81
N LYS A 91 -37.90 -1.92 -36.68
CA LYS A 91 -38.51 -3.25 -36.51
C LYS A 91 -38.30 -4.16 -37.72
N SER A 92 -38.21 -5.46 -37.49
CA SER A 92 -38.25 -6.47 -38.55
C SER A 92 -39.70 -6.88 -38.83
N SER A 93 -40.05 -7.11 -40.10
CA SER A 93 -41.37 -7.64 -40.49
C SER A 93 -41.53 -9.10 -40.03
N SER A 94 -42.63 -9.42 -39.35
CA SER A 94 -42.99 -10.80 -39.00
C SER A 94 -43.47 -11.56 -40.24
N ASN A 95 -42.84 -12.67 -40.58
CA ASN A 95 -43.37 -13.60 -41.59
C ASN A 95 -44.65 -14.26 -41.04
N GLY A 96 -45.79 -13.94 -41.64
CA GLY A 96 -47.06 -14.65 -41.42
C GLY A 96 -48.00 -14.02 -40.39
N LYS A 97 -49.19 -13.62 -40.87
CA LYS A 97 -50.37 -13.09 -40.15
C LYS A 97 -50.35 -11.59 -39.84
N GLN A 98 -50.67 -10.80 -40.88
CA GLN A 98 -51.27 -9.48 -40.69
C GLN A 98 -52.64 -9.61 -39.99
N ASN A 99 -52.68 -9.44 -38.68
CA ASN A 99 -53.94 -9.07 -38.02
C ASN A 99 -54.16 -7.57 -38.24
N LYS A 100 -55.00 -7.25 -39.24
CA LYS A 100 -55.61 -5.93 -39.41
C LYS A 100 -56.42 -5.61 -38.15
N GLY A 101 -56.12 -4.49 -37.49
CA GLY A 101 -56.92 -3.95 -36.39
C GLY A 101 -56.30 -4.04 -35.00
N LYS A 102 -55.18 -3.32 -34.75
CA LYS A 102 -54.87 -2.68 -33.46
C LYS A 102 -53.63 -1.79 -33.59
N THR A 103 -53.83 -0.49 -33.44
CA THR A 103 -52.84 0.61 -33.48
C THR A 103 -51.93 0.65 -32.25
N ASN A 104 -51.23 -0.44 -31.92
CA ASN A 104 -50.11 -0.41 -30.97
C ASN A 104 -48.81 -0.55 -31.75
N SER A 105 -48.38 0.51 -32.42
CA SER A 105 -47.16 0.52 -33.26
C SER A 105 -45.87 0.27 -32.48
N GLY A 106 -45.91 0.21 -31.14
CA GLY A 106 -44.73 0.04 -30.27
C GLY A 106 -43.68 1.14 -30.45
N GLN A 107 -44.06 2.24 -31.11
CA GLN A 107 -43.25 3.42 -31.33
C GLN A 107 -43.28 4.29 -30.06
N LEU A 108 -42.22 5.07 -29.84
CA LEU A 108 -42.20 6.07 -28.79
C LEU A 108 -43.23 7.18 -29.09
N PRO A 109 -43.98 7.68 -28.09
CA PRO A 109 -44.93 8.76 -28.31
C PRO A 109 -44.27 10.00 -28.91
N LYS A 110 -44.93 10.73 -29.82
CA LYS A 110 -44.37 11.96 -30.43
C LYS A 110 -43.89 12.98 -29.39
N GLN A 111 -44.65 13.16 -28.31
CA GLN A 111 -44.30 14.02 -27.19
C GLN A 111 -43.02 13.57 -26.45
N PHE A 112 -42.74 12.25 -26.40
CA PHE A 112 -41.50 11.71 -25.82
C PHE A 112 -40.28 12.14 -26.65
N LEU A 113 -40.38 12.06 -27.98
CA LEU A 113 -39.33 12.51 -28.89
C LEU A 113 -39.14 14.02 -28.84
N GLN A 114 -40.23 14.78 -28.70
CA GLN A 114 -40.19 16.23 -28.51
C GLN A 114 -39.47 16.61 -27.20
N HIS A 115 -39.67 15.86 -26.12
CA HIS A 115 -38.92 16.05 -24.88
C HIS A 115 -37.41 15.81 -25.03
N MET A 116 -36.99 14.78 -25.78
CA MET A 116 -35.57 14.55 -26.08
C MET A 116 -34.97 15.70 -26.90
N LYS A 117 -35.73 16.20 -27.88
CA LYS A 117 -35.33 17.35 -28.70
C LYS A 117 -35.18 18.63 -27.87
N ASN A 118 -36.09 18.88 -26.92
CA ASN A 118 -36.02 20.05 -26.02
C ASN A 118 -34.78 20.01 -25.10
N LEU A 119 -34.25 18.83 -24.80
CA LEU A 119 -33.00 18.64 -24.05
C LEU A 119 -31.75 18.67 -24.95
N ASN A 120 -31.90 19.01 -26.25
CA ASN A 120 -30.84 18.96 -27.26
C ASN A 120 -30.11 17.60 -27.31
N LEU A 121 -30.88 16.52 -27.17
CA LEU A 121 -30.35 15.16 -27.23
C LEU A 121 -30.56 14.55 -28.61
N ILE A 122 -29.55 13.82 -29.07
CA ILE A 122 -29.56 13.08 -30.34
C ILE A 122 -29.33 11.61 -30.05
N ASP A 123 -30.13 10.73 -30.67
CA ASP A 123 -29.84 9.29 -30.72
C ASP A 123 -28.59 9.05 -31.57
N ILE A 124 -27.51 8.68 -30.90
CA ILE A 124 -26.20 8.55 -31.52
C ILE A 124 -26.13 7.39 -32.51
N TRP A 125 -26.89 6.31 -32.30
CA TRP A 125 -26.85 5.19 -33.23
C TRP A 125 -27.55 5.54 -34.53
N ARG A 126 -28.77 6.09 -34.46
CA ARG A 126 -29.53 6.52 -35.65
C ARG A 126 -28.85 7.68 -36.38
N HIS A 127 -28.22 8.62 -35.65
CA HIS A 127 -27.48 9.73 -36.26
C HIS A 127 -26.25 9.26 -37.05
N GLN A 128 -25.53 8.24 -36.59
CA GLN A 128 -24.39 7.68 -37.34
C GLN A 128 -24.80 6.68 -38.43
N ASN A 129 -26.05 6.19 -38.41
CA ASN A 129 -26.51 5.09 -39.28
C ASN A 129 -27.95 5.35 -39.80
N GLU A 130 -28.19 6.52 -40.40
CA GLU A 130 -29.54 7.02 -40.73
C GLU A 130 -30.41 6.01 -41.48
N LYS A 131 -29.86 5.38 -42.53
CA LYS A 131 -30.58 4.46 -43.43
C LYS A 131 -30.38 2.97 -43.12
N GLN A 132 -29.56 2.64 -42.11
CA GLN A 132 -29.26 1.24 -41.79
C GLN A 132 -30.32 0.64 -40.86
N LYS A 133 -30.68 -0.63 -41.09
CA LYS A 133 -31.53 -1.41 -40.18
C LYS A 133 -30.69 -2.39 -39.39
N ASP A 134 -30.64 -2.23 -38.07
CA ASP A 134 -30.07 -3.18 -37.13
C ASP A 134 -30.77 -3.06 -35.78
N TYR A 135 -30.76 -4.14 -34.99
CA TYR A 135 -31.69 -4.34 -33.90
C TYR A 135 -30.99 -4.74 -32.61
N THR A 136 -31.53 -4.30 -31.48
CA THR A 136 -30.95 -4.57 -30.15
C THR A 136 -31.66 -5.66 -29.37
N PHE A 137 -32.87 -6.05 -29.76
CA PHE A 137 -33.67 -7.03 -29.02
C PHE A 137 -34.40 -8.00 -29.95
N TYR A 138 -34.49 -9.27 -29.54
CA TYR A 138 -35.30 -10.30 -30.20
C TYR A 138 -36.42 -10.78 -29.28
N SER A 139 -37.65 -10.68 -29.74
CA SER A 139 -38.81 -11.23 -29.04
C SER A 139 -39.08 -12.67 -29.48
N GLY A 140 -38.80 -13.65 -28.62
CA GLY A 140 -39.12 -15.05 -28.90
C GLY A 140 -40.63 -15.34 -29.03
N ARG A 141 -41.49 -14.50 -28.43
CA ARG A 141 -42.96 -14.63 -28.52
C ARG A 141 -43.54 -14.11 -29.84
N HIS A 142 -42.88 -13.10 -30.41
CA HIS A 142 -43.35 -12.40 -31.61
C HIS A 142 -42.48 -12.67 -32.84
N GLU A 143 -41.43 -13.47 -32.67
CA GLU A 143 -40.43 -13.83 -33.69
C GLU A 143 -39.92 -12.61 -34.47
N SER A 144 -39.77 -11.48 -33.77
CA SER A 144 -39.50 -10.17 -34.36
C SER A 144 -38.34 -9.48 -33.66
N TRP A 145 -37.57 -8.71 -34.42
CA TRP A 145 -36.47 -7.88 -33.93
C TRP A 145 -36.90 -6.42 -33.79
N SER A 146 -36.35 -5.75 -32.76
CA SER A 146 -36.59 -4.32 -32.52
C SER A 146 -35.36 -3.59 -31.99
N HIS A 147 -35.18 -2.33 -32.39
CA HIS A 147 -34.18 -1.41 -31.84
C HIS A 147 -34.79 -0.60 -30.68
N ILE A 148 -34.66 -1.11 -29.46
CA ILE A 148 -35.27 -0.50 -28.25
C ILE A 148 -34.24 -0.05 -27.20
N ASP A 149 -33.00 -0.52 -27.32
CA ASP A 149 -31.89 -0.08 -26.50
C ASP A 149 -31.17 1.05 -27.22
N MET A 150 -31.11 2.24 -26.61
CA MET A 150 -30.60 3.46 -27.26
C MET A 150 -29.67 4.26 -26.35
N ALA A 151 -28.88 5.16 -26.95
CA ALA A 151 -28.03 6.12 -26.26
C ALA A 151 -28.20 7.53 -26.86
N TRP A 152 -28.83 8.39 -26.08
CA TRP A 152 -29.15 9.78 -26.40
C TRP A 152 -28.17 10.72 -25.69
N LEU A 153 -27.44 11.54 -26.45
CA LEU A 153 -26.38 12.40 -25.93
C LEU A 153 -26.59 13.85 -26.35
N THR A 154 -26.09 14.79 -25.56
CA THR A 154 -26.00 16.21 -25.93
C THR A 154 -25.12 16.41 -27.17
N ASN A 155 -25.41 17.46 -27.95
CA ASN A 155 -24.67 17.79 -29.19
C ASN A 155 -23.15 17.83 -29.00
N ALA A 156 -22.65 18.41 -27.90
CA ALA A 156 -21.22 18.51 -27.63
C ALA A 156 -20.55 17.15 -27.39
N LEU A 157 -21.25 16.18 -26.77
CA LEU A 157 -20.78 14.81 -26.65
C LEU A 157 -20.97 14.01 -27.96
N ALA A 158 -22.03 14.28 -28.71
CA ALA A 158 -22.28 13.67 -30.01
C ALA A 158 -21.13 13.93 -30.99
N VAL A 159 -20.68 15.19 -31.10
CA VAL A 159 -19.53 15.59 -31.95
C VAL A 159 -18.23 14.92 -31.51
N ARG A 160 -18.07 14.64 -30.21
CA ARG A 160 -16.88 13.96 -29.64
C ARG A 160 -16.97 12.43 -29.72
N THR A 161 -18.10 11.89 -30.16
CA THR A 161 -18.31 10.46 -30.29
C THR A 161 -17.57 9.95 -31.52
N LYS A 162 -16.57 9.10 -31.30
CA LYS A 162 -15.82 8.47 -32.39
C LYS A 162 -16.58 7.32 -33.03
N LYS A 163 -17.40 6.62 -32.24
CA LYS A 163 -17.99 5.34 -32.65
C LYS A 163 -19.11 4.93 -31.71
N ILE A 164 -20.21 4.44 -32.27
CA ILE A 164 -21.21 3.61 -31.60
C ILE A 164 -21.39 2.29 -32.35
N LYS A 165 -21.56 1.17 -31.63
CA LYS A 165 -21.76 -0.16 -32.22
C LYS A 165 -22.80 -0.95 -31.44
N ILE A 166 -23.66 -1.66 -32.17
CA ILE A 166 -24.43 -2.78 -31.64
C ILE A 166 -23.49 -4.00 -31.63
N LEU A 167 -23.35 -4.61 -30.46
CA LEU A 167 -22.54 -5.80 -30.23
C LEU A 167 -23.43 -7.05 -30.23
N PRO A 168 -22.88 -8.22 -30.57
CA PRO A 168 -23.66 -9.45 -30.57
C PRO A 168 -24.17 -9.79 -29.17
N ARG A 169 -25.26 -10.55 -29.10
CA ARG A 169 -25.89 -11.06 -27.88
C ARG A 169 -24.99 -12.10 -27.22
N ILE A 170 -24.09 -11.70 -26.33
CA ILE A 170 -23.18 -12.68 -25.66
C ILE A 170 -23.87 -13.40 -24.50
N LEU A 171 -24.43 -12.64 -23.53
CA LEU A 171 -24.94 -13.16 -22.24
C LEU A 171 -26.41 -12.82 -21.98
N SER A 172 -27.03 -12.04 -22.86
CA SER A 172 -28.38 -11.47 -22.71
C SER A 172 -29.20 -11.73 -23.98
N ASP A 173 -30.53 -11.66 -23.87
CA ASP A 173 -31.47 -11.60 -25.00
C ASP A 173 -31.43 -10.24 -25.73
N HIS A 174 -30.78 -9.25 -25.13
CA HIS A 174 -30.44 -7.96 -25.75
C HIS A 174 -28.99 -7.93 -26.27
N CYS A 175 -28.78 -7.23 -27.38
CA CYS A 175 -27.49 -6.81 -27.92
C CYS A 175 -26.93 -5.66 -27.08
N ALA A 176 -25.64 -5.68 -26.76
CA ALA A 176 -25.02 -4.58 -26.01
C ALA A 176 -24.68 -3.41 -26.92
N LEU A 177 -24.80 -2.17 -26.43
CA LEU A 177 -24.27 -0.99 -27.11
C LEU A 177 -22.88 -0.62 -26.59
N GLU A 178 -21.92 -0.42 -27.49
CA GLU A 178 -20.59 0.12 -27.18
C GLU A 178 -20.45 1.54 -27.75
N LEU A 179 -20.31 2.53 -26.86
CA LEU A 179 -20.11 3.93 -27.19
C LEU A 179 -18.68 4.38 -26.84
N THR A 180 -17.98 5.00 -27.79
CA THR A 180 -16.61 5.51 -27.61
C THR A 180 -16.53 7.02 -27.82
N ILE A 181 -16.13 7.77 -26.78
CA ILE A 181 -15.98 9.23 -26.79
C ILE A 181 -14.50 9.61 -26.66
N LYS A 182 -14.02 10.59 -27.43
CA LYS A 182 -12.61 11.05 -27.39
C LYS A 182 -12.27 11.71 -26.04
N GLY A 183 -11.28 11.15 -25.33
CA GLY A 183 -10.69 11.74 -24.11
C GLY A 183 -9.47 12.64 -24.40
N ARG A 184 -9.08 13.49 -23.44
CA ARG A 184 -7.81 14.25 -23.50
C ARG A 184 -6.62 13.35 -23.10
N ASN A 185 -5.42 13.54 -23.67
CA ASN A 185 -4.25 12.66 -23.52
C ASN A 185 -3.76 12.48 -22.05
N SER A 186 -3.14 11.34 -21.75
CA SER A 186 -2.36 11.07 -20.54
C SER A 186 -1.04 10.37 -20.92
N SER A 187 0.05 10.62 -20.17
CA SER A 187 1.32 9.92 -20.34
C SER A 187 1.29 8.58 -19.61
N TYR A 188 1.74 7.50 -20.27
CA TYR A 188 1.80 6.17 -19.69
C TYR A 188 3.25 5.80 -19.36
N ARG A 189 3.50 5.43 -18.10
CA ARG A 189 4.80 4.89 -17.68
C ARG A 189 4.97 3.45 -18.14
N TRP A 190 6.02 3.16 -18.89
CA TRP A 190 6.33 1.79 -19.26
C TRP A 190 6.72 0.96 -18.02
N ARG A 191 6.15 -0.24 -17.95
CA ARG A 191 6.50 -1.27 -16.97
C ARG A 191 6.53 -2.60 -17.71
N LEU A 192 7.56 -3.39 -17.44
CA LEU A 192 7.67 -4.73 -18.01
C LEU A 192 6.44 -5.58 -17.66
N ASN A 193 5.79 -6.11 -18.69
CA ASN A 193 4.75 -7.12 -18.56
C ASN A 193 5.40 -8.48 -18.26
N GLU A 194 5.36 -8.89 -16.99
CA GLU A 194 5.96 -10.14 -16.52
C GLU A 194 5.43 -11.40 -17.22
N ASN A 195 4.29 -11.34 -17.92
CA ASN A 195 3.80 -12.47 -18.73
C ASN A 195 4.66 -12.76 -19.96
N LEU A 196 5.48 -11.80 -20.41
CA LEU A 196 6.45 -12.03 -21.48
C LEU A 196 7.58 -12.95 -21.04
N LEU A 197 7.77 -13.13 -19.74
CA LEU A 197 8.85 -13.91 -19.16
C LEU A 197 8.32 -15.19 -18.49
N LYS A 198 7.32 -15.83 -19.10
CA LYS A 198 6.69 -17.06 -18.59
C LYS A 198 6.77 -18.25 -19.52
N LYS A 199 6.64 -18.02 -20.83
CA LYS A 199 6.75 -19.10 -21.82
C LYS A 199 8.23 -19.29 -22.15
N GLU A 200 8.71 -20.53 -22.15
CA GLU A 200 10.13 -20.82 -22.37
C GLU A 200 10.61 -20.29 -23.73
N LYS A 201 9.80 -20.45 -24.79
CA LYS A 201 10.08 -19.89 -26.12
C LYS A 201 10.37 -18.39 -26.09
N ASP A 202 9.61 -17.62 -25.32
CA ASP A 202 9.82 -16.16 -25.22
C ASP A 202 11.11 -15.86 -24.45
N ILE A 203 11.39 -16.62 -23.40
CA ILE A 203 12.60 -16.46 -22.59
C ILE A 203 13.84 -16.75 -23.43
N GLU A 204 13.81 -17.80 -24.25
CA GLU A 204 14.92 -18.19 -25.11
C GLU A 204 15.21 -17.15 -26.20
N LEU A 205 14.18 -16.58 -26.85
CA LEU A 205 14.35 -15.46 -27.77
C LEU A 205 15.01 -14.25 -27.09
N ASN A 206 14.57 -13.92 -25.87
CA ASN A 206 15.18 -12.86 -25.08
C ASN A 206 16.64 -13.18 -24.69
N ARG A 207 16.97 -14.45 -24.39
CA ARG A 207 18.35 -14.89 -24.13
C ARG A 207 19.23 -14.76 -25.37
N LYS A 208 18.71 -15.10 -26.56
CA LYS A 208 19.43 -14.97 -27.83
C LYS A 208 19.77 -13.50 -28.12
N LEU A 209 18.80 -12.60 -27.99
CA LEU A 209 19.03 -11.16 -28.17
C LEU A 209 20.07 -10.61 -27.18
N LEU A 210 20.00 -11.01 -25.90
CA LEU A 210 21.00 -10.63 -24.92
C LEU A 210 22.39 -11.13 -25.30
N LYS A 211 22.51 -12.37 -25.77
CA LYS A 211 23.79 -12.94 -26.21
C LYS A 211 24.35 -12.17 -27.40
N GLU A 212 23.54 -11.94 -28.44
CA GLU A 212 23.91 -11.18 -29.63
C GLU A 212 24.39 -9.77 -29.28
N TYR A 213 23.62 -9.04 -28.45
CA TYR A 213 24.03 -7.72 -27.98
C TYR A 213 25.37 -7.75 -27.25
N LEU A 214 25.56 -8.70 -26.33
CA LEU A 214 26.80 -8.82 -25.57
C LEU A 214 27.98 -9.19 -26.47
N ASP A 215 27.80 -10.09 -27.43
CA ASP A 215 28.84 -10.51 -28.37
C ASP A 215 29.27 -9.35 -29.29
N LEU A 216 28.33 -8.55 -29.80
CA LEU A 216 28.61 -7.36 -30.62
C LEU A 216 29.34 -6.25 -29.87
N ASN A 217 29.27 -6.23 -28.54
CA ASN A 217 29.89 -5.20 -27.71
C ASN A 217 31.13 -5.72 -26.94
N LYS A 218 31.59 -6.94 -27.22
CA LYS A 218 32.88 -7.44 -26.69
C LYS A 218 34.04 -6.66 -27.30
N GLY A 219 35.01 -6.27 -26.48
CA GLY A 219 36.24 -5.59 -26.93
C GLY A 219 36.05 -4.13 -27.36
N ASN A 220 34.84 -3.56 -27.29
CA ASN A 220 34.58 -2.17 -27.67
C ASN A 220 35.10 -1.19 -26.58
N GLU A 221 35.72 -0.08 -27.00
CA GLU A 221 36.25 0.99 -26.14
C GLU A 221 35.17 1.75 -25.34
N THR A 222 33.88 1.53 -25.67
CA THR A 222 32.79 2.19 -24.95
C THR A 222 32.75 1.80 -23.47
N SER A 223 32.49 2.77 -22.60
CA SER A 223 32.40 2.51 -21.16
C SER A 223 31.32 1.47 -20.81
N LYS A 224 31.60 0.63 -19.82
CA LYS A 224 30.67 -0.43 -19.36
C LYS A 224 29.32 0.13 -18.89
N ASN A 225 29.32 1.34 -18.33
CA ASN A 225 28.10 2.07 -17.96
C ASN A 225 27.23 2.38 -19.18
N THR A 226 27.82 2.84 -20.29
CA THR A 226 27.10 3.09 -21.54
C THR A 226 26.58 1.80 -22.15
N GLN A 227 27.41 0.75 -22.18
CA GLN A 227 27.00 -0.58 -22.66
C GLN A 227 25.80 -1.13 -21.87
N TRP A 228 25.72 -0.87 -20.56
CA TRP A 228 24.59 -1.28 -19.72
C TRP A 228 23.30 -0.52 -20.01
N GLU A 229 23.39 0.80 -20.15
CA GLU A 229 22.22 1.63 -20.45
C GLU A 229 21.66 1.31 -21.85
N ALA A 230 22.55 1.11 -22.83
CA ALA A 230 22.16 0.67 -24.16
C ALA A 230 21.53 -0.75 -24.14
N LEU A 231 22.07 -1.69 -23.36
CA LEU A 231 21.47 -3.03 -23.18
C LEU A 231 20.03 -2.92 -22.67
N LYS A 232 19.83 -2.10 -21.63
CA LYS A 232 18.49 -1.87 -21.06
C LYS A 232 17.56 -1.21 -22.08
N ALA A 233 18.04 -0.29 -22.89
CA ALA A 233 17.25 0.37 -23.93
C ALA A 233 16.82 -0.63 -25.03
N VAL A 234 17.76 -1.44 -25.54
CA VAL A 234 17.50 -2.49 -26.54
C VAL A 234 16.49 -3.50 -26.01
N MET A 235 16.72 -4.05 -24.81
CA MET A 235 15.80 -5.00 -24.20
C MET A 235 14.43 -4.40 -23.95
N ARG A 236 14.35 -3.14 -23.52
CA ARG A 236 13.06 -2.44 -23.33
C ARG A 236 12.32 -2.30 -24.65
N GLY A 237 12.98 -1.86 -25.72
CA GLY A 237 12.39 -1.73 -27.05
C GLY A 237 11.85 -3.06 -27.56
N TYR A 238 12.66 -4.12 -27.44
CA TYR A 238 12.27 -5.46 -27.86
C TYR A 238 11.08 -6.02 -27.05
N LEU A 239 11.07 -5.85 -25.72
CA LEU A 239 9.97 -6.30 -24.87
C LEU A 239 8.68 -5.50 -25.14
N ILE A 240 8.78 -4.21 -25.49
CA ILE A 240 7.63 -3.41 -25.96
C ILE A 240 7.08 -3.98 -27.26
N GLN A 241 7.97 -4.28 -28.23
CA GLN A 241 7.60 -4.86 -29.51
C GLN A 241 6.92 -6.23 -29.33
N GLN A 242 7.50 -7.13 -28.55
CA GLN A 242 6.90 -8.43 -28.21
C GLN A 242 5.51 -8.28 -27.57
N ASN A 243 5.35 -7.34 -26.62
CA ASN A 243 4.05 -7.05 -26.01
C ASN A 243 3.04 -6.55 -27.04
N SER A 244 3.48 -5.68 -27.95
CA SER A 244 2.65 -5.12 -29.02
C SER A 244 2.18 -6.22 -29.97
N ILE A 245 3.07 -7.09 -30.44
CA ILE A 245 2.75 -8.22 -31.31
C ILE A 245 1.75 -9.15 -30.64
N LYS A 246 1.98 -9.53 -29.38
CA LYS A 246 1.03 -10.39 -28.63
C LYS A 246 -0.33 -9.74 -28.44
N ASN A 247 -0.36 -8.43 -28.17
CA ASN A 247 -1.61 -7.71 -28.06
C ASN A 247 -2.31 -7.60 -29.41
N LYS A 248 -1.58 -7.40 -30.51
CA LYS A 248 -2.12 -7.36 -31.88
C LYS A 248 -2.71 -8.72 -32.27
N ASN A 249 -1.99 -9.81 -32.09
CA ASN A 249 -2.45 -11.16 -32.40
C ASN A 249 -3.68 -11.54 -31.57
N ARG A 250 -3.63 -11.29 -30.25
CA ARG A 250 -4.79 -11.55 -29.39
C ARG A 250 -5.99 -10.68 -29.75
N ASN A 251 -5.78 -9.41 -30.10
CA ASN A 251 -6.88 -8.54 -30.52
C ASN A 251 -7.42 -8.96 -31.88
N LYS A 252 -6.59 -9.53 -32.77
CA LYS A 252 -7.00 -10.14 -34.03
C LYS A 252 -7.88 -11.37 -33.77
N GLU A 253 -7.43 -12.30 -32.94
CA GLU A 253 -8.23 -13.48 -32.51
C GLU A 253 -9.57 -13.05 -31.90
N ILE A 254 -9.58 -12.09 -30.97
CA ILE A 254 -10.82 -11.57 -30.38
C ILE A 254 -11.74 -10.95 -31.44
N LYS A 255 -11.19 -10.21 -32.41
CA LYS A 255 -11.97 -9.63 -33.50
C LYS A 255 -12.56 -10.72 -34.39
N GLU A 256 -11.78 -11.72 -34.78
CA GLU A 256 -12.24 -12.87 -35.58
C GLU A 256 -13.35 -13.64 -34.85
N PHE A 257 -13.20 -13.89 -33.54
CA PHE A 257 -14.26 -14.49 -32.74
C PHE A 257 -15.52 -13.65 -32.72
N ILE A 258 -15.41 -12.33 -32.54
CA ILE A 258 -16.56 -11.42 -32.55
C ILE A 258 -17.21 -11.37 -33.94
N GLU A 259 -16.42 -11.35 -35.01
CA GLU A 259 -16.90 -11.32 -36.39
C GLU A 259 -17.61 -12.62 -36.76
N ASN A 260 -17.05 -13.77 -36.39
CA ASN A 260 -17.71 -15.06 -36.56
C ASN A 260 -19.00 -15.16 -35.74
N ILE A 261 -19.00 -14.64 -34.51
CA ILE A 261 -20.24 -14.55 -33.71
C ILE A 261 -21.26 -13.64 -34.39
N ASN A 262 -20.84 -12.49 -34.94
CA ASN A 262 -21.72 -11.56 -35.66
C ASN A 262 -22.34 -12.22 -36.89
N ILE A 263 -21.53 -12.89 -37.73
CA ILE A 263 -22.01 -13.61 -38.92
C ILE A 263 -23.05 -14.67 -38.51
N LYS A 264 -22.74 -15.45 -37.47
CA LYS A 264 -23.66 -16.48 -36.98
C LYS A 264 -24.92 -15.88 -36.32
N GLU A 265 -24.81 -14.72 -35.68
CA GLU A 265 -25.98 -13.98 -35.19
C GLU A 265 -26.83 -13.38 -36.31
N GLU A 266 -26.24 -12.89 -37.39
CA GLU A 266 -26.97 -12.44 -38.58
C GLU A 266 -27.66 -13.59 -39.30
N LEU A 267 -27.02 -14.76 -39.37
CA LEU A 267 -27.67 -15.97 -39.89
C LEU A 267 -28.85 -16.39 -39.00
N LEU A 268 -28.70 -16.32 -37.67
CA LEU A 268 -29.80 -16.59 -36.74
C LEU A 268 -30.90 -15.51 -36.79
N LYS A 269 -30.57 -14.26 -37.14
CA LYS A 269 -31.54 -13.19 -37.41
C LYS A 269 -32.41 -13.51 -38.64
N LYS A 270 -31.84 -14.21 -39.65
CA LYS A 270 -32.54 -14.63 -40.87
C LYS A 270 -33.28 -15.97 -40.72
N GLU A 271 -32.71 -16.92 -39.98
CA GLU A 271 -33.28 -18.27 -39.74
C GLU A 271 -33.28 -18.62 -38.24
N PRO A 272 -34.34 -18.26 -37.49
CA PRO A 272 -34.37 -18.38 -36.02
C PRO A 272 -34.38 -19.83 -35.48
N THR A 273 -34.69 -20.83 -36.32
CA THR A 273 -34.90 -22.23 -35.91
C THR A 273 -33.69 -23.14 -36.15
N ASN A 274 -32.58 -22.62 -36.69
CA ASN A 274 -31.40 -23.41 -37.07
C ASN A 274 -30.56 -23.86 -35.85
N LYS A 275 -30.82 -25.07 -35.34
CA LYS A 275 -30.15 -25.65 -34.15
C LYS A 275 -28.63 -25.79 -34.28
N LYS A 276 -28.11 -26.01 -35.50
CA LYS A 276 -26.67 -26.15 -35.75
C LYS A 276 -25.93 -24.82 -35.54
N VAL A 277 -26.50 -23.74 -36.04
CA VAL A 277 -25.98 -22.38 -35.84
C VAL A 277 -25.99 -21.99 -34.36
N VAL A 278 -27.01 -22.39 -33.60
CA VAL A 278 -27.08 -22.14 -32.15
C VAL A 278 -25.93 -22.82 -31.39
N MET A 279 -25.66 -24.09 -31.65
CA MET A 279 -24.56 -24.83 -30.99
C MET A 279 -23.18 -24.25 -31.33
N GLU A 280 -22.92 -23.93 -32.60
CA GLU A 280 -21.66 -23.30 -33.04
C GLU A 280 -21.45 -21.95 -32.36
N LEU A 281 -22.51 -21.16 -32.23
CA LEU A 281 -22.51 -19.85 -31.62
C LEU A 281 -22.25 -19.93 -30.09
N GLU A 282 -22.78 -20.94 -29.40
CA GLU A 282 -22.45 -21.23 -28.00
C GLU A 282 -20.98 -21.63 -27.81
N MET A 283 -20.41 -22.44 -28.71
CA MET A 283 -19.00 -22.80 -28.65
C MET A 283 -18.09 -21.59 -28.85
N LEU A 284 -18.37 -20.75 -29.85
CA LEU A 284 -17.62 -19.51 -30.12
C LEU A 284 -17.68 -18.54 -28.92
N LYS A 285 -18.85 -18.39 -28.29
CA LYS A 285 -19.02 -17.60 -27.06
C LYS A 285 -18.18 -18.14 -25.90
N LYS A 286 -18.13 -19.46 -25.72
CA LYS A 286 -17.34 -20.11 -24.67
C LYS A 286 -15.83 -19.94 -24.90
N GLN A 287 -15.36 -20.05 -26.14
CA GLN A 287 -13.97 -19.80 -26.51
C GLN A 287 -13.57 -18.33 -26.28
N LEU A 288 -14.43 -17.38 -26.67
CA LEU A 288 -14.24 -15.96 -26.37
C LEU A 288 -14.20 -15.70 -24.87
N GLN A 289 -15.06 -16.37 -24.09
CA GLN A 289 -15.07 -16.26 -22.63
C GLN A 289 -13.75 -16.74 -22.00
N ILE A 290 -13.13 -17.80 -22.50
CA ILE A 290 -11.82 -18.27 -22.04
C ILE A 290 -10.75 -17.19 -22.29
N LEU A 291 -10.69 -16.63 -23.50
CA LEU A 291 -9.74 -15.56 -23.85
C LEU A 291 -9.94 -14.27 -23.02
N GLN A 292 -11.19 -13.93 -22.70
CA GLN A 292 -11.52 -12.81 -21.81
C GLN A 292 -11.21 -13.12 -20.35
N THR A 293 -11.40 -14.37 -19.91
CA THR A 293 -11.04 -14.82 -18.56
C THR A 293 -9.54 -14.72 -18.33
N ASP A 294 -8.72 -14.98 -19.34
CA ASP A 294 -7.27 -14.71 -19.32
C ASP A 294 -6.91 -13.22 -19.14
N LYS A 295 -7.70 -12.31 -19.71
CA LYS A 295 -7.56 -10.85 -19.47
C LYS A 295 -7.92 -10.50 -18.03
N ILE A 296 -9.00 -11.09 -17.52
CA ILE A 296 -9.42 -10.95 -16.13
C ILE A 296 -8.36 -11.58 -15.21
N GLU A 297 -7.76 -12.71 -15.56
CA GLU A 297 -6.65 -13.32 -14.84
C GLU A 297 -5.41 -12.43 -14.81
N LYS A 298 -5.07 -11.76 -15.92
CA LYS A 298 -3.96 -10.80 -15.96
C LYS A 298 -4.25 -9.59 -15.07
N GLN A 299 -5.46 -9.06 -15.10
CA GLN A 299 -5.90 -7.99 -14.19
C GLN A 299 -5.97 -8.48 -12.73
N LEU A 300 -6.40 -9.71 -12.51
CA LEU A 300 -6.46 -10.38 -11.22
C LEU A 300 -5.05 -10.73 -10.71
N LYS A 301 -4.08 -11.06 -11.55
CA LYS A 301 -2.66 -11.24 -11.19
C LYS A 301 -2.06 -9.90 -10.77
N TYR A 302 -2.46 -8.81 -11.41
CA TYR A 302 -2.18 -7.44 -10.96
C TYR A 302 -2.79 -7.13 -9.58
N ILE A 303 -3.92 -7.79 -9.25
CA ILE A 303 -4.61 -7.72 -7.95
C ILE A 303 -4.03 -8.72 -6.92
N LYS A 304 -3.49 -9.87 -7.35
CA LYS A 304 -3.09 -11.05 -6.54
C LYS A 304 -1.62 -10.99 -6.11
N GLN A 305 -1.26 -9.99 -5.31
CA GLN A 305 -0.21 -10.21 -4.31
C GLN A 305 -0.79 -11.12 -3.22
N ASN A 306 -0.29 -12.36 -3.17
CA ASN A 306 -0.53 -13.47 -2.24
C ASN A 306 -1.70 -14.41 -2.55
N HIS A 307 -1.32 -15.64 -2.93
CA HIS A 307 -2.10 -16.88 -2.94
C HIS A 307 -3.26 -16.97 -3.95
N PHE A 308 -2.93 -17.45 -5.14
CA PHE A 308 -3.94 -18.12 -5.95
C PHE A 308 -3.38 -19.41 -6.50
N GLN A 309 -3.48 -20.45 -5.70
CA GLN A 309 -3.69 -21.78 -6.27
C GLN A 309 -5.03 -22.38 -5.86
N ASN A 310 -5.71 -21.98 -4.77
CA ASN A 310 -7.06 -22.50 -4.45
C ASN A 310 -7.82 -21.62 -3.43
N ALA A 311 -8.41 -20.47 -3.81
CA ALA A 311 -9.13 -19.64 -2.82
C ALA A 311 -10.44 -19.01 -3.31
N ASN A 312 -11.50 -19.36 -2.57
CA ASN A 312 -12.82 -18.73 -2.41
C ASN A 312 -12.86 -17.18 -2.49
N LYS A 313 -14.09 -16.63 -2.44
CA LYS A 313 -14.55 -15.21 -2.39
C LYS A 313 -13.74 -14.16 -1.57
N ILE A 314 -12.63 -14.52 -0.92
CA ILE A 314 -11.64 -13.67 -0.23
C ILE A 314 -11.09 -12.57 -1.16
N GLY A 315 -10.93 -12.87 -2.46
CA GLY A 315 -10.46 -11.89 -3.45
C GLY A 315 -11.31 -10.62 -3.50
N LYS A 316 -12.64 -10.70 -3.30
CA LYS A 316 -13.53 -9.53 -3.28
C LYS A 316 -13.25 -8.59 -2.10
N TRP A 317 -13.00 -9.14 -0.92
CA TRP A 317 -12.62 -8.36 0.28
C TRP A 317 -11.27 -7.67 0.10
N LEU A 318 -10.26 -8.38 -0.41
CA LEU A 318 -8.93 -7.82 -0.71
C LEU A 318 -9.00 -6.70 -1.76
N VAL A 319 -9.75 -6.93 -2.84
CA VAL A 319 -9.99 -5.93 -3.89
C VAL A 319 -10.61 -4.67 -3.29
N LYS A 320 -11.65 -4.80 -2.47
CA LYS A 320 -12.26 -3.64 -1.78
C LYS A 320 -11.25 -2.90 -0.90
N LYS A 321 -10.46 -3.60 -0.07
CA LYS A 321 -9.44 -2.98 0.79
C LYS A 321 -8.38 -2.20 0.00
N ILE A 322 -7.98 -2.72 -1.17
CA ILE A 322 -7.05 -2.03 -2.07
C ILE A 322 -7.69 -0.80 -2.70
N LYS A 323 -8.97 -0.89 -3.09
CA LYS A 323 -9.73 0.24 -3.65
C LYS A 323 -9.90 1.35 -2.63
N ASP A 324 -10.31 1.01 -1.41
CA ASP A 324 -10.41 1.95 -0.29
C ASP A 324 -9.05 2.62 -0.03
N LYS A 325 -7.94 1.86 -0.10
CA LYS A 325 -6.59 2.41 0.04
C LYS A 325 -6.22 3.36 -1.10
N LYS A 326 -6.56 3.03 -2.35
CA LYS A 326 -6.30 3.90 -3.52
C LYS A 326 -7.12 5.18 -3.45
N GLN A 327 -8.39 5.11 -3.09
CA GLN A 327 -9.27 6.27 -2.92
C GLN A 327 -8.73 7.20 -1.83
N ARG A 328 -8.31 6.66 -0.68
CA ARG A 328 -7.67 7.44 0.41
C ARG A 328 -6.33 8.07 0.02
N GLN A 329 -5.65 7.52 -0.99
CA GLN A 329 -4.38 8.03 -1.49
C GLN A 329 -4.56 9.02 -2.64
N HIS A 330 -5.77 9.15 -3.20
CA HIS A 330 -6.06 10.12 -4.26
C HIS A 330 -6.20 11.51 -3.65
N ILE A 331 -5.42 12.45 -4.18
CA ILE A 331 -5.32 13.80 -3.64
C ILE A 331 -6.28 14.68 -4.43
N ILE A 332 -7.36 15.08 -3.78
CA ILE A 332 -8.43 15.90 -4.38
C ILE A 332 -8.20 17.39 -4.12
N LYS A 333 -7.64 17.72 -2.95
CA LYS A 333 -7.40 19.10 -2.53
C LYS A 333 -6.22 19.19 -1.58
N ILE A 334 -5.55 20.33 -1.55
CA ILE A 334 -4.52 20.67 -0.57
C ILE A 334 -4.75 22.08 -0.02
N GLN A 335 -4.29 22.33 1.21
CA GLN A 335 -4.31 23.63 1.85
C GLN A 335 -2.89 24.06 2.19
N LYS A 336 -2.56 25.31 1.87
CA LYS A 336 -1.29 25.93 2.21
C LYS A 336 -1.52 27.41 2.48
N ASP A 337 -1.03 27.91 3.61
CA ASP A 337 -1.08 29.33 3.99
C ASP A 337 -2.49 29.95 3.89
N GLY A 338 -3.53 29.19 4.29
CA GLY A 338 -4.94 29.60 4.22
C GLY A 338 -5.61 29.44 2.84
N ILE A 339 -4.84 29.18 1.77
CA ILE A 339 -5.34 28.99 0.40
C ILE A 339 -5.63 27.51 0.12
N THR A 340 -6.79 27.22 -0.47
CA THR A 340 -7.18 25.87 -0.88
C THR A 340 -7.00 25.69 -2.39
N TYR A 341 -6.21 24.68 -2.80
CA TYR A 341 -6.01 24.34 -4.20
C TYR A 341 -6.80 23.08 -4.57
N LEU A 342 -7.60 23.16 -5.63
CA LEU A 342 -8.46 22.08 -6.13
C LEU A 342 -8.04 21.55 -7.51
N GLU A 343 -7.30 22.35 -8.29
CA GLU A 343 -6.84 21.95 -9.63
C GLU A 343 -5.62 21.01 -9.55
N GLU A 344 -5.64 19.89 -10.27
CA GLU A 344 -4.57 18.87 -10.24
C GLU A 344 -3.17 19.46 -10.52
N ASN A 345 -3.05 20.38 -11.47
CA ASN A 345 -1.77 21.02 -11.80
C ASN A 345 -1.26 21.90 -10.66
N LYS A 346 -2.14 22.74 -10.08
CA LYS A 346 -1.78 23.60 -8.94
C LYS A 346 -1.44 22.76 -7.70
N ILE A 347 -2.19 21.68 -7.47
CA ILE A 347 -1.88 20.70 -6.43
C ILE A 347 -0.46 20.15 -6.63
N ALA A 348 -0.14 19.74 -7.87
CA ALA A 348 1.16 19.19 -8.19
C ALA A 348 2.31 20.18 -8.00
N ASP A 349 2.14 21.43 -8.42
CA ASP A 349 3.15 22.48 -8.25
C ASP A 349 3.46 22.75 -6.76
N GLN A 350 2.46 22.74 -5.89
CA GLN A 350 2.72 22.92 -4.45
C GLN A 350 3.52 21.78 -3.82
N PHE A 351 3.26 20.54 -4.24
CA PHE A 351 4.10 19.41 -3.82
C PHE A 351 5.54 19.58 -4.28
N ILE A 352 5.74 20.04 -5.52
CA ILE A 352 7.09 20.26 -6.07
C ILE A 352 7.82 21.33 -5.30
N ASN A 353 7.19 22.48 -5.07
CA ASN A 353 7.78 23.58 -4.32
C ASN A 353 8.17 23.11 -2.92
N PHE A 354 7.26 22.40 -2.23
CA PHE A 354 7.55 21.86 -0.91
C PHE A 354 8.77 20.91 -0.89
N TYR A 355 8.82 19.93 -1.81
CA TYR A 355 9.92 18.97 -1.84
C TYR A 355 11.23 19.58 -2.37
N LYS A 356 11.15 20.59 -3.25
CA LYS A 356 12.31 21.35 -3.72
C LYS A 356 12.97 22.09 -2.56
N GLU A 357 12.19 22.78 -1.72
CA GLU A 357 12.70 23.42 -0.50
C GLU A 357 13.22 22.37 0.50
N LEU A 358 12.47 21.28 0.72
CA LEU A 358 12.89 20.21 1.63
C LEU A 358 14.25 19.64 1.26
N TYR A 359 14.62 19.53 -0.02
CA TYR A 359 15.89 18.94 -0.44
C TYR A 359 17.02 19.95 -0.72
N LYS A 360 16.85 21.23 -0.35
CA LYS A 360 17.94 22.23 -0.39
C LYS A 360 19.02 21.92 0.66
N LYS A 361 20.24 22.36 0.37
CA LYS A 361 21.41 22.26 1.26
C LYS A 361 21.48 23.53 2.12
N GLU A 362 21.74 23.38 3.43
CA GLU A 362 21.61 24.50 4.39
C GLU A 362 22.85 24.77 5.27
N VAL A 363 23.88 23.91 5.31
CA VAL A 363 24.91 23.95 6.40
C VAL A 363 26.36 24.01 5.89
N SER A 364 27.24 24.70 6.63
CA SER A 364 28.69 24.81 6.38
C SER A 364 29.48 23.60 6.94
N LYS A 365 30.63 23.28 6.34
CA LYS A 365 31.38 22.03 6.60
C LYS A 365 32.24 22.09 7.87
N GLU A 366 32.60 23.29 8.32
CA GLU A 366 33.54 23.51 9.42
C GLU A 366 32.97 23.00 10.75
N SER A 367 31.73 23.40 11.09
CA SER A 367 31.05 22.99 12.33
C SER A 367 30.84 21.47 12.41
N ILE A 368 30.56 20.84 11.27
CA ILE A 368 30.39 19.38 11.19
C ILE A 368 31.70 18.66 11.53
N THR A 369 32.81 19.15 11.00
CA THR A 369 34.13 18.55 11.22
C THR A 369 34.50 18.62 12.70
N LYS A 370 34.35 19.79 13.33
CA LYS A 370 34.60 19.97 14.76
C LYS A 370 33.75 19.02 15.62
N TYR A 371 32.46 18.89 15.32
CA TYR A 371 31.56 18.00 16.05
C TYR A 371 31.99 16.53 15.95
N ILE A 372 32.26 16.03 14.74
CA ILE A 372 32.60 14.62 14.52
C ILE A 372 33.95 14.25 15.15
N CYS A 373 34.98 15.10 15.00
CA CYS A 373 36.30 14.83 15.57
C CYS A 373 36.26 14.78 17.10
N ASN A 374 35.43 15.61 17.75
CA ASN A 374 35.29 15.62 19.21
C ASN A 374 34.61 14.35 19.79
N LEU A 375 34.01 13.50 18.96
CA LEU A 375 33.36 12.26 19.42
C LEU A 375 34.32 11.09 19.60
N ASN A 376 35.59 11.21 19.18
CA ASN A 376 36.61 10.15 19.31
C ASN A 376 36.11 8.75 18.89
N LEU A 377 35.45 8.68 17.73
CA LEU A 377 34.78 7.45 17.28
C LEU A 377 35.79 6.32 17.04
N PRO A 378 35.48 5.08 17.47
CA PRO A 378 36.38 3.95 17.21
C PRO A 378 36.41 3.63 15.72
N LYS A 379 37.62 3.66 15.16
CA LYS A 379 37.90 3.34 13.75
C LYS A 379 37.70 1.86 13.45
N LEU A 380 37.55 1.54 12.16
CA LEU A 380 37.42 0.16 11.71
C LEU A 380 38.71 -0.63 11.92
N LYS A 381 38.56 -1.91 12.29
CA LYS A 381 39.68 -2.87 12.28
C LYS A 381 40.06 -3.24 10.85
N ASP A 382 41.31 -3.63 10.62
CA ASP A 382 41.83 -3.97 9.29
C ASP A 382 41.01 -5.01 8.54
N GLU A 383 40.62 -6.09 9.23
CA GLU A 383 39.79 -7.15 8.66
C GLU A 383 38.42 -6.61 8.20
N GLN A 384 37.78 -5.77 9.02
CA GLN A 384 36.49 -5.16 8.69
C GLN A 384 36.61 -4.19 7.52
N ARG A 385 37.68 -3.40 7.50
CA ARG A 385 37.99 -2.50 6.40
C ARG A 385 38.24 -3.29 5.11
N LYS A 386 38.98 -4.39 5.16
CA LYS A 386 39.21 -5.28 4.01
C LYS A 386 37.88 -5.83 3.47
N ASP A 387 37.02 -6.35 4.34
CA ASP A 387 35.72 -6.92 3.95
C ASP A 387 34.80 -5.92 3.24
N LEU A 388 34.74 -4.68 3.73
CA LEU A 388 33.93 -3.64 3.10
C LEU A 388 34.45 -3.25 1.70
N ASN A 389 35.76 -3.36 1.46
CA ASN A 389 36.45 -2.85 0.28
C ASN A 389 36.89 -3.93 -0.71
N ASN A 390 36.60 -5.21 -0.46
CA ASN A 390 36.85 -6.27 -1.44
C ASN A 390 36.11 -6.03 -2.77
N PRO A 391 36.63 -6.47 -3.93
CA PRO A 391 35.87 -6.44 -5.17
C PRO A 391 34.53 -7.19 -5.04
N ILE A 392 33.50 -6.72 -5.74
CA ILE A 392 32.19 -7.38 -5.81
C ILE A 392 32.29 -8.62 -6.68
N THR A 393 31.81 -9.74 -6.14
CA THR A 393 31.82 -11.04 -6.82
C THR A 393 30.49 -11.36 -7.51
N ILE A 394 30.51 -12.30 -8.47
CA ILE A 394 29.27 -12.81 -9.10
C ILE A 394 28.38 -13.47 -8.04
N GLY A 395 28.96 -14.17 -7.05
CA GLY A 395 28.21 -14.79 -5.95
C GLY A 395 27.38 -13.78 -5.15
N GLU A 396 27.96 -12.63 -4.81
CA GLU A 396 27.22 -11.54 -4.13
C GLU A 396 26.08 -10.98 -4.99
N ILE A 397 26.31 -10.81 -6.29
CA ILE A 397 25.29 -10.39 -7.25
C ILE A 397 24.14 -11.40 -7.30
N ASP A 398 24.47 -12.68 -7.37
CA ASP A 398 23.50 -13.77 -7.41
C ASP A 398 22.61 -13.81 -6.16
N ILE A 399 23.23 -13.65 -4.98
CA ILE A 399 22.53 -13.56 -3.70
C ILE A 399 21.61 -12.31 -3.67
N ALA A 400 22.10 -11.16 -4.13
CA ALA A 400 21.34 -9.93 -4.18
C ALA A 400 20.13 -10.04 -5.13
N ILE A 401 20.30 -10.65 -6.31
CA ILE A 401 19.21 -10.92 -7.26
C ILE A 401 18.15 -11.84 -6.63
N ARG A 402 18.56 -12.91 -5.93
CA ARG A 402 17.62 -13.82 -5.24
C ARG A 402 16.79 -13.08 -4.18
N LYS A 403 17.42 -12.16 -3.42
CA LYS A 403 16.77 -11.33 -2.40
C LYS A 403 15.77 -10.32 -2.96
N LEU A 404 15.81 -9.98 -4.24
CA LEU A 404 14.82 -9.07 -4.85
C LEU A 404 13.41 -9.63 -4.68
N LYS A 405 12.51 -8.83 -4.13
CA LYS A 405 11.10 -9.21 -3.95
C LYS A 405 10.36 -9.11 -5.28
N ASN A 406 9.73 -10.20 -5.70
CA ASN A 406 8.88 -10.22 -6.89
C ASN A 406 7.70 -9.24 -6.72
N ASN A 407 7.14 -8.77 -7.84
CA ASN A 407 5.95 -7.91 -7.87
C ASN A 407 6.10 -6.55 -7.16
N LYS A 408 7.33 -6.07 -6.90
CA LYS A 408 7.57 -4.70 -6.46
C LYS A 408 7.55 -3.73 -7.65
N ALA A 409 7.13 -2.49 -7.40
CA ALA A 409 7.11 -1.46 -8.43
C ALA A 409 8.55 -1.18 -8.90
N PRO A 410 8.80 -1.15 -10.23
CA PRO A 410 10.10 -0.80 -10.77
C PRO A 410 10.32 0.71 -10.69
N GLY A 411 11.58 1.12 -10.85
CA GLY A 411 11.94 2.53 -11.01
C GLY A 411 11.59 3.09 -12.40
N PRO A 412 12.21 4.21 -12.80
CA PRO A 412 11.99 4.83 -14.11
C PRO A 412 12.28 3.91 -15.31
N ASP A 413 13.16 2.92 -15.15
CA ASP A 413 13.53 2.00 -16.22
C ASP A 413 12.41 1.02 -16.61
N GLY A 414 11.46 0.77 -15.71
CA GLY A 414 10.33 -0.16 -15.88
C GLY A 414 10.67 -1.65 -15.73
N PHE A 415 11.93 -2.04 -15.52
CA PHE A 415 12.35 -3.45 -15.37
C PHE A 415 12.01 -3.99 -13.99
N THR A 416 11.39 -5.18 -13.93
CA THR A 416 11.00 -5.83 -12.68
C THR A 416 12.06 -6.81 -12.18
N ALA A 417 11.98 -7.21 -10.91
CA ALA A 417 12.87 -8.21 -10.32
C ALA A 417 12.94 -9.54 -11.12
N ILE A 418 11.85 -9.92 -11.80
CA ILE A 418 11.78 -11.15 -12.59
C ILE A 418 12.77 -11.14 -13.76
N PHE A 419 12.96 -9.99 -14.41
CA PHE A 419 13.94 -9.82 -15.48
C PHE A 419 15.34 -10.22 -15.01
N TYR A 420 15.79 -9.65 -13.88
CA TYR A 420 17.10 -9.95 -13.32
C TYR A 420 17.24 -11.40 -12.86
N LYS A 421 16.17 -12.00 -12.32
CA LYS A 421 16.20 -13.40 -11.87
C LYS A 421 16.33 -14.40 -13.03
N ILE A 422 15.65 -14.14 -14.14
CA ILE A 422 15.66 -15.05 -15.30
C ILE A 422 16.94 -14.91 -16.11
N PHE A 423 17.45 -13.70 -16.27
CA PHE A 423 18.61 -13.43 -17.12
C PHE A 423 19.92 -13.24 -16.34
N LYS A 424 19.97 -13.61 -15.05
CA LYS A 424 21.13 -13.41 -14.16
C LYS A 424 22.45 -13.94 -14.73
N GLU A 425 22.43 -15.07 -15.44
CA GLU A 425 23.63 -15.69 -16.01
C GLU A 425 24.25 -14.84 -17.13
N LYS A 426 23.40 -14.19 -17.95
CA LYS A 426 23.86 -13.30 -19.02
C LYS A 426 24.18 -11.90 -18.52
N LEU A 427 23.43 -11.40 -17.55
CA LEU A 427 23.61 -10.05 -17.01
C LEU A 427 24.74 -9.96 -15.96
N GLY A 428 25.02 -11.06 -15.25
CA GLY A 428 25.93 -11.11 -14.11
C GLY A 428 27.35 -10.59 -14.39
N PRO A 429 28.02 -11.03 -15.47
CA PRO A 429 29.37 -10.55 -15.80
C PRO A 429 29.43 -9.04 -16.04
N LEU A 430 28.55 -8.51 -16.90
CA LEU A 430 28.51 -7.07 -17.17
C LEU A 430 28.12 -6.26 -15.93
N LEU A 431 27.19 -6.77 -15.11
CA LEU A 431 26.88 -6.18 -13.80
C LEU A 431 28.12 -6.12 -12.91
N LYS A 432 28.89 -7.21 -12.79
CA LYS A 432 30.12 -7.24 -11.99
C LYS A 432 31.08 -6.12 -12.36
N ASP A 433 31.30 -5.91 -13.66
CA ASP A 433 32.21 -4.87 -14.14
C ASP A 433 31.70 -3.47 -13.76
N ILE A 434 30.40 -3.20 -13.96
CA ILE A 434 29.77 -1.93 -13.57
C ILE A 434 29.87 -1.70 -12.07
N LEU A 435 29.53 -2.73 -11.27
CA LEU A 435 29.50 -2.61 -9.82
C LEU A 435 30.90 -2.33 -9.25
N ASN A 436 31.94 -2.97 -9.79
CA ASN A 436 33.32 -2.70 -9.39
C ASN A 436 33.82 -1.35 -9.92
N ASN A 437 33.43 -0.94 -11.13
CA ASN A 437 33.75 0.40 -11.64
C ASN A 437 33.19 1.51 -10.73
N ILE A 438 32.02 1.31 -10.11
CA ILE A 438 31.49 2.25 -9.11
C ILE A 438 32.39 2.32 -7.87
N LEU A 439 32.92 1.17 -7.42
CA LEU A 439 33.81 1.12 -6.26
C LEU A 439 35.15 1.81 -6.53
N ASP A 440 35.71 1.62 -7.73
CA ASP A 440 37.04 2.10 -8.07
C ASP A 440 37.01 3.57 -8.54
N ASN A 441 36.05 3.91 -9.41
CA ASN A 441 36.02 5.21 -10.11
C ASN A 441 34.84 6.12 -9.72
N LYS A 442 33.94 5.68 -8.82
CA LYS A 442 32.78 6.47 -8.35
C LYS A 442 31.76 6.80 -9.46
N GLU A 443 31.74 6.03 -10.54
CA GLU A 443 30.86 6.27 -11.70
C GLU A 443 29.64 5.35 -11.73
N ILE A 444 28.45 5.92 -11.56
CA ILE A 444 27.18 5.17 -11.63
C ILE A 444 26.50 5.30 -13.01
N PRO A 445 25.73 4.28 -13.44
CA PRO A 445 24.86 4.40 -14.60
C PRO A 445 23.89 5.59 -14.49
N ILE A 446 23.68 6.34 -15.58
CA ILE A 446 22.91 7.59 -15.54
C ILE A 446 21.46 7.39 -15.10
N SER A 447 20.87 6.22 -15.38
CA SER A 447 19.51 5.91 -14.92
C SER A 447 19.39 5.79 -13.40
N TRP A 448 20.50 5.55 -12.68
CA TRP A 448 20.51 5.44 -11.21
C TRP A 448 20.46 6.80 -10.52
N GLN A 449 20.79 7.87 -11.23
CA GLN A 449 20.64 9.24 -10.75
C GLN A 449 19.16 9.63 -10.67
N LYS A 450 18.30 9.01 -11.51
CA LYS A 450 16.87 9.30 -11.62
C LYS A 450 16.04 8.41 -10.69
N ALA A 451 15.05 9.00 -10.03
CA ALA A 451 14.06 8.27 -9.24
C ALA A 451 12.65 8.83 -9.47
N ASN A 452 11.64 7.97 -9.36
CA ASN A 452 10.26 8.43 -9.28
C ASN A 452 9.80 8.42 -7.82
N ILE A 453 9.32 9.54 -7.29
CA ILE A 453 8.83 9.63 -5.92
C ILE A 453 7.31 9.47 -5.92
N SER A 454 6.82 8.40 -5.31
CA SER A 454 5.41 8.21 -5.04
C SER A 454 5.06 8.73 -3.65
N LEU A 455 4.02 9.56 -3.54
CA LEU A 455 3.59 10.14 -2.28
C LEU A 455 2.59 9.22 -1.58
N ILE A 456 2.85 8.90 -0.31
CA ILE A 456 1.95 8.10 0.53
C ILE A 456 1.51 8.94 1.73
N HIS A 457 0.22 9.24 1.80
CA HIS A 457 -0.37 9.93 2.95
C HIS A 457 -0.19 9.11 4.24
N LYS A 458 0.20 9.78 5.34
CA LYS A 458 0.26 9.19 6.68
C LYS A 458 -1.16 8.85 7.16
N GLU A 459 -1.31 7.74 7.87
CA GLU A 459 -2.63 7.34 8.38
C GLU A 459 -3.03 8.23 9.57
N ASN A 460 -4.31 8.64 9.63
CA ASN A 460 -4.90 9.45 10.70
C ASN A 460 -4.31 10.87 10.83
N THR A 461 -3.85 11.45 9.72
CA THR A 461 -3.46 12.86 9.62
C THR A 461 -4.33 13.60 8.61
N GLU A 462 -4.29 14.93 8.61
CA GLU A 462 -5.06 15.74 7.67
C GLU A 462 -4.52 15.57 6.24
N PRO A 463 -5.34 15.09 5.28
CA PRO A 463 -4.90 14.83 3.91
C PRO A 463 -4.70 16.10 3.09
N THR A 464 -5.18 17.24 3.56
CA THR A 464 -4.99 18.55 2.92
C THR A 464 -3.57 19.10 3.13
N GLU A 465 -2.85 18.65 4.17
CA GLU A 465 -1.52 19.17 4.49
C GLU A 465 -0.40 18.38 3.79
N ILE A 466 0.42 19.07 3.00
CA ILE A 466 1.52 18.47 2.22
C ILE A 466 2.56 17.74 3.10
N LYS A 467 2.86 18.29 4.29
CA LYS A 467 3.82 17.70 5.26
C LYS A 467 3.44 16.29 5.71
N ASN A 468 2.17 15.91 5.61
CA ASN A 468 1.64 14.60 6.00
C ASN A 468 1.84 13.50 4.93
N TYR A 469 2.45 13.82 3.79
CA TYR A 469 2.80 12.85 2.77
C TYR A 469 4.25 12.38 2.92
N ARG A 470 4.47 11.05 2.84
CA ARG A 470 5.79 10.41 2.82
C ARG A 470 6.25 10.21 1.37
N PRO A 471 7.46 10.68 1.00
CA PRO A 471 8.03 10.40 -0.32
C PRO A 471 8.64 9.00 -0.36
N ILE A 472 8.17 8.14 -1.25
CA ILE A 472 8.77 6.81 -1.48
C ILE A 472 9.46 6.80 -2.84
N SER A 473 10.78 6.63 -2.86
CA SER A 473 11.58 6.54 -4.07
C SER A 473 11.43 5.16 -4.73
N LEU A 474 10.83 5.14 -5.91
CA LEU A 474 10.82 4.01 -6.81
C LEU A 474 12.16 3.98 -7.56
N LEU A 475 13.08 3.17 -7.05
CA LEU A 475 14.43 2.99 -7.60
C LEU A 475 14.50 1.74 -8.49
N ASN A 476 15.36 1.80 -9.51
CA ASN A 476 15.61 0.69 -10.43
C ASN A 476 16.13 -0.55 -9.68
N HIS A 477 15.88 -1.74 -10.24
CA HIS A 477 16.25 -2.99 -9.57
C HIS A 477 17.75 -3.29 -9.64
N ASP A 478 18.45 -2.88 -10.71
CA ASP A 478 19.91 -2.92 -10.82
C ASP A 478 20.59 -2.08 -9.72
N TYR A 479 20.11 -0.85 -9.48
CA TYR A 479 20.52 -0.03 -8.35
C TYR A 479 20.31 -0.75 -7.00
N LYS A 480 19.18 -1.45 -6.86
CA LYS A 480 18.87 -2.20 -5.63
C LYS A 480 19.78 -3.41 -5.45
N ILE A 481 20.26 -4.04 -6.52
CA ILE A 481 21.24 -5.13 -6.45
C ILE A 481 22.51 -4.60 -5.80
N PHE A 482 23.10 -3.53 -6.36
CA PHE A 482 24.30 -2.90 -5.81
C PHE A 482 24.14 -2.48 -4.35
N THR A 483 23.11 -1.70 -4.05
CA THR A 483 22.89 -1.21 -2.68
C THR A 483 22.53 -2.30 -1.68
N THR A 484 22.00 -3.45 -2.13
CA THR A 484 21.82 -4.63 -1.27
C THR A 484 23.17 -5.25 -0.91
N ILE A 485 24.10 -5.37 -1.86
CA ILE A 485 25.46 -5.90 -1.61
C ILE A 485 26.17 -5.00 -0.59
N MET A 486 26.21 -3.67 -0.86
CA MET A 486 26.83 -2.71 0.06
C MET A 486 26.17 -2.73 1.44
N ALA A 487 24.84 -2.88 1.51
CA ALA A 487 24.13 -2.97 2.78
C ALA A 487 24.47 -4.23 3.58
N GLU A 488 24.63 -5.40 2.94
CA GLU A 488 25.01 -6.62 3.66
C GLU A 488 26.44 -6.53 4.20
N ARG A 489 27.37 -5.96 3.42
CA ARG A 489 28.74 -5.70 3.87
C ARG A 489 28.75 -4.76 5.08
N LEU A 490 28.09 -3.62 4.99
CA LEU A 490 28.00 -2.65 6.09
C LEU A 490 27.34 -3.25 7.34
N LYS A 491 26.27 -4.03 7.17
CA LYS A 491 25.54 -4.66 8.28
C LYS A 491 26.43 -5.58 9.12
N ASN A 492 27.40 -6.28 8.52
CA ASN A 492 28.30 -7.16 9.27
C ASN A 492 29.17 -6.38 10.26
N PHE A 493 29.69 -5.23 9.83
CA PHE A 493 30.40 -4.28 10.70
C PHE A 493 29.47 -3.70 11.79
N MET A 494 28.33 -3.16 11.38
CA MET A 494 27.42 -2.43 12.27
C MET A 494 26.86 -3.26 13.42
N ARG A 495 26.70 -4.59 13.24
CA ARG A 495 26.20 -5.47 14.31
C ARG A 495 27.03 -5.38 15.59
N LYS A 496 28.34 -5.20 15.47
CA LYS A 496 29.29 -5.11 16.60
C LYS A 496 29.57 -3.66 17.00
N TRP A 497 29.55 -2.73 16.04
CA TRP A 497 29.97 -1.35 16.26
C TRP A 497 28.84 -0.44 16.79
N ILE A 498 27.59 -0.67 16.39
CA ILE A 498 26.45 0.12 16.83
C ILE A 498 26.05 -0.32 18.24
N SER A 499 25.89 0.67 19.12
CA SER A 499 25.41 0.56 20.50
C SER A 499 24.12 -0.25 20.63
N GLU A 500 23.89 -0.88 21.78
CA GLU A 500 22.66 -1.66 22.05
C GLU A 500 21.40 -0.78 22.18
N GLU A 501 21.59 0.52 22.35
CA GLU A 501 20.56 1.56 22.42
C GLU A 501 19.80 1.70 21.10
N GLN A 502 20.41 1.34 19.96
CA GLN A 502 19.76 1.34 18.64
C GLN A 502 19.19 -0.03 18.27
N VAL A 503 17.88 -0.17 18.27
CA VAL A 503 17.20 -1.45 18.01
C VAL A 503 16.68 -1.55 16.56
N GLY A 504 16.72 -0.45 15.80
CA GLY A 504 16.23 -0.38 14.42
C GLY A 504 17.15 -1.02 13.38
N PHE A 505 16.56 -1.69 12.39
CA PHE A 505 17.17 -2.19 11.13
C PHE A 505 18.37 -3.16 11.22
N LEU A 506 18.84 -3.49 12.42
CA LEU A 506 19.88 -4.50 12.64
C LEU A 506 19.28 -5.86 12.99
N PRO A 507 19.90 -6.96 12.53
CA PRO A 507 19.40 -8.30 12.79
C PRO A 507 19.56 -8.65 14.26
N ASN A 508 18.68 -9.53 14.75
CA ASN A 508 18.64 -10.00 16.14
C ASN A 508 18.38 -8.91 17.21
N ARG A 509 17.92 -7.72 16.81
CA ARG A 509 17.43 -6.68 17.73
C ARG A 509 15.91 -6.62 17.63
N GLN A 510 15.20 -6.54 18.76
CA GLN A 510 13.74 -6.64 18.78
C GLN A 510 13.12 -5.42 19.48
N ILE A 511 12.08 -4.85 18.86
CA ILE A 511 11.30 -3.71 19.39
C ILE A 511 10.82 -3.94 20.83
N LYS A 512 10.54 -5.19 21.18
CA LYS A 512 10.07 -5.59 22.50
C LYS A 512 11.05 -5.19 23.61
N ASP A 513 12.35 -5.15 23.33
CA ASP A 513 13.40 -4.81 24.30
C ASP A 513 13.29 -3.34 24.71
N ASN A 514 13.12 -2.42 23.74
CA ASN A 514 12.89 -1.00 24.02
C ASN A 514 11.62 -0.76 24.81
N ILE A 515 10.53 -1.45 24.46
CA ILE A 515 9.25 -1.34 25.18
C ILE A 515 9.40 -1.85 26.61
N ARG A 516 10.10 -2.95 26.81
CA ARG A 516 10.30 -3.56 28.13
C ARG A 516 11.12 -2.66 29.04
N ILE A 517 12.26 -2.15 28.55
CA ILE A 517 13.10 -1.19 29.28
C ILE A 517 12.28 0.03 29.72
N LEU A 518 11.45 0.57 28.83
CA LEU A 518 10.60 1.72 29.16
C LEU A 518 9.61 1.42 30.29
N ILE A 519 8.99 0.24 30.27
CA ILE A 519 8.03 -0.21 31.30
C ILE A 519 8.72 -0.42 32.64
N ASP A 520 9.88 -1.08 32.63
CA ASP A 520 10.66 -1.36 33.84
C ASP A 520 11.27 -0.07 34.41
N THR A 521 11.62 0.91 33.58
CA THR A 521 12.00 2.26 34.02
C THR A 521 10.84 2.94 34.76
N ILE A 522 9.62 2.90 34.21
CA ILE A 522 8.43 3.45 34.90
C ILE A 522 8.20 2.74 36.24
N GLU A 523 8.36 1.41 36.29
CA GLU A 523 8.22 0.60 37.52
C GLU A 523 9.31 0.94 38.54
N TYR A 524 10.56 1.16 38.11
CA TYR A 524 11.66 1.58 38.97
C TYR A 524 11.34 2.89 39.71
N TYR A 525 10.91 3.93 38.97
CA TYR A 525 10.53 5.21 39.59
C TYR A 525 9.20 5.14 40.34
N GLU A 526 8.31 4.17 40.08
CA GLU A 526 7.15 3.92 40.95
C GLU A 526 7.58 3.47 42.35
N LYS A 527 8.67 2.69 42.46
CA LYS A 527 9.25 2.24 43.73
C LYS A 527 10.14 3.28 44.41
N HIS A 528 10.73 4.19 43.64
CA HIS A 528 11.63 5.24 44.12
C HIS A 528 10.96 6.62 43.96
N ASN A 529 10.01 6.91 44.86
CA ASN A 529 9.20 8.14 44.80
C ASN A 529 10.02 9.41 45.09
N GLU A 530 11.19 9.28 45.68
CA GLU A 530 12.15 10.36 45.94
C GLU A 530 12.84 10.86 44.67
N LYS A 531 12.86 10.05 43.60
CA LYS A 531 13.50 10.39 42.33
C LYS A 531 12.50 10.87 41.29
N GLN A 532 12.86 11.93 40.59
CA GLN A 532 12.05 12.54 39.53
C GLN A 532 12.53 12.12 38.15
N MET A 533 11.58 11.85 37.24
CA MET A 533 11.91 11.41 35.89
C MET A 533 10.98 12.00 34.82
N ALA A 534 11.57 12.26 33.65
CA ALA A 534 10.86 12.53 32.42
C ALA A 534 11.30 11.58 31.29
N LEU A 535 10.33 11.04 30.56
CA LEU A 535 10.52 10.36 29.29
C LEU A 535 10.23 11.34 28.17
N LEU A 536 11.25 11.68 27.40
CA LEU A 536 11.14 12.58 26.24
C LEU A 536 11.01 11.74 24.97
N PHE A 537 9.82 11.71 24.38
CA PHE A 537 9.52 11.00 23.13
C PHE A 537 9.67 11.96 21.95
N ILE A 538 10.81 11.87 21.27
CA ILE A 538 11.18 12.77 20.18
C ILE A 538 10.56 12.28 18.88
N ASP A 539 9.83 13.17 18.20
CA ASP A 539 9.34 12.98 16.84
C ASP A 539 10.20 13.83 15.90
N ALA A 540 10.91 13.19 14.96
CA ALA A 540 11.76 13.91 14.01
C ALA A 540 11.00 14.28 12.73
N GLU A 541 11.14 15.52 12.30
CA GLU A 541 10.49 16.01 11.09
C GLU A 541 11.19 15.49 9.84
N LYS A 542 10.58 14.48 9.19
CA LYS A 542 11.06 13.93 7.92
C LYS A 542 12.55 13.54 8.00
N ALA A 543 12.95 12.87 9.08
CA ALA A 543 14.34 12.55 9.42
C ALA A 543 15.15 11.99 8.25
N PHE A 544 14.59 11.02 7.51
CA PHE A 544 15.25 10.45 6.33
C PHE A 544 15.47 11.48 5.23
N ASP A 545 14.55 12.42 5.00
CA ASP A 545 14.62 13.40 3.91
C ASP A 545 15.55 14.59 4.21
N LYS A 546 15.93 14.80 5.47
CA LYS A 546 16.77 15.93 5.90
C LYS A 546 18.25 15.60 6.16
N VAL A 547 18.63 14.32 6.13
CA VAL A 547 20.02 13.86 6.37
C VAL A 547 21.05 14.68 5.59
N ASN A 548 22.02 15.26 6.27
CA ASN A 548 23.09 16.03 5.64
C ASN A 548 24.15 15.11 4.99
N TRP A 549 24.35 15.26 3.67
CA TRP A 549 25.34 14.46 2.94
C TRP A 549 26.78 14.78 3.28
N ASP A 550 27.10 16.02 3.66
CA ASP A 550 28.46 16.37 4.08
C ASP A 550 28.79 15.74 5.44
N TYR A 551 27.82 15.72 6.36
CA TYR A 551 27.92 14.97 7.62
C TYR A 551 28.19 13.49 7.37
N LEU A 552 27.41 12.86 6.49
CA LEU A 552 27.61 11.45 6.13
C LEU A 552 29.01 11.20 5.56
N LYS A 553 29.48 12.04 4.63
CA LYS A 553 30.80 11.88 3.99
C LYS A 553 31.95 12.03 4.98
N LEU A 554 31.86 13.03 5.87
CA LEU A 554 32.85 13.26 6.91
C LEU A 554 32.87 12.12 7.94
N LEU A 555 31.69 11.63 8.36
CA LEU A 555 31.59 10.48 9.26
C LEU A 555 32.26 9.23 8.66
N LEU A 556 32.01 8.93 7.38
CA LEU A 556 32.65 7.80 6.71
C LEU A 556 34.18 7.94 6.60
N LYS A 557 34.67 9.18 6.45
CA LYS A 557 36.10 9.48 6.49
C LYS A 557 36.69 9.24 7.88
N GLU A 558 36.03 9.73 8.93
CA GLU A 558 36.50 9.60 10.32
C GLU A 558 36.56 8.15 10.78
N LEU A 559 35.59 7.33 10.36
CA LEU A 559 35.56 5.90 10.66
C LEU A 559 36.65 5.09 9.93
N ASP A 560 37.34 5.69 8.96
CA ASP A 560 38.32 5.03 8.09
C ASP A 560 37.72 3.81 7.37
N ILE A 561 36.55 4.00 6.74
CA ILE A 561 35.77 2.90 6.15
C ILE A 561 36.43 2.29 4.88
N GLY A 562 37.50 2.90 4.39
CA GLY A 562 38.21 2.54 3.17
C GLY A 562 37.63 3.17 1.88
N PHE A 563 38.50 3.25 0.87
CA PHE A 563 38.28 4.02 -0.36
C PHE A 563 37.08 3.51 -1.19
N LYS A 564 36.99 2.20 -1.43
CA LYS A 564 35.95 1.60 -2.29
C LYS A 564 34.55 1.78 -1.72
N PHE A 565 34.39 1.53 -0.42
CA PHE A 565 33.08 1.71 0.23
C PHE A 565 32.68 3.19 0.27
N LYS A 566 33.63 4.08 0.57
CA LYS A 566 33.41 5.53 0.51
C LYS A 566 32.96 5.97 -0.89
N ASN A 567 33.64 5.52 -1.94
CA ASN A 567 33.27 5.81 -3.33
C ASN A 567 31.86 5.33 -3.65
N ALA A 568 31.49 4.13 -3.23
CA ALA A 568 30.14 3.60 -3.42
C ALA A 568 29.05 4.53 -2.85
N VAL A 569 29.23 4.98 -1.61
CA VAL A 569 28.28 5.88 -0.95
C VAL A 569 28.29 7.25 -1.63
N GLU A 570 29.46 7.83 -1.89
CA GLU A 570 29.55 9.14 -2.52
C GLU A 570 29.01 9.16 -3.95
N ALA A 571 29.18 8.07 -4.71
CA ALA A 571 28.60 7.93 -6.05
C ALA A 571 27.07 8.00 -5.98
N ILE A 572 26.45 7.32 -5.02
CA ILE A 572 25.00 7.35 -4.78
C ILE A 572 24.54 8.74 -4.33
N TYR A 573 25.25 9.37 -3.38
CA TYR A 573 24.88 10.65 -2.74
C TYR A 573 25.70 11.84 -3.28
N SER A 574 25.74 11.97 -4.60
CA SER A 574 26.38 13.09 -5.33
C SER A 574 25.37 13.87 -6.17
N LYS A 575 24.81 13.25 -7.22
CA LYS A 575 23.86 13.85 -8.14
C LYS A 575 22.60 13.00 -8.20
N GLN A 576 21.48 13.54 -7.72
CA GLN A 576 20.20 12.86 -7.70
C GLN A 576 19.10 13.76 -8.23
N VAL A 577 18.26 13.19 -9.10
CA VAL A 577 17.11 13.87 -9.69
C VAL A 577 15.88 13.01 -9.48
N ALA A 578 14.78 13.61 -9.06
CA ALA A 578 13.53 12.91 -8.84
C ALA A 578 12.33 13.56 -9.52
N THR A 579 11.44 12.74 -10.06
CA THR A 579 10.15 13.17 -10.60
C THR A 579 9.04 12.74 -9.63
N LEU A 580 8.14 13.64 -9.27
CA LEU A 580 7.00 13.32 -8.40
C LEU A 580 5.90 12.61 -9.18
N ILE A 581 5.32 11.57 -8.59
CA ILE A 581 4.11 10.91 -9.05
C ILE A 581 2.94 11.35 -8.16
N ILE A 582 1.99 12.06 -8.77
CA ILE A 582 0.80 12.61 -8.11
C ILE A 582 -0.42 12.04 -8.83
N ASN A 583 -1.33 11.43 -8.08
CA ASN A 583 -2.52 10.76 -8.63
C ASN A 583 -2.23 9.75 -9.77
N GLY A 584 -1.03 9.14 -9.73
CA GLY A 584 -0.61 8.17 -10.73
C GLY A 584 -0.02 8.77 -12.01
N GLN A 585 0.11 10.09 -12.09
CA GLN A 585 0.74 10.81 -13.19
C GLN A 585 2.11 11.34 -12.77
N GLU A 586 3.08 11.24 -13.67
CA GLU A 586 4.39 11.88 -13.49
C GLU A 586 4.27 13.37 -13.80
N HIS A 587 4.80 14.18 -12.91
CA HIS A 587 4.92 15.60 -13.19
C HIS A 587 5.97 15.87 -14.27
N ARG A 588 5.79 16.95 -15.04
CA ARG A 588 6.73 17.32 -16.12
C ARG A 588 8.09 17.80 -15.61
N LYS A 589 8.10 18.47 -14.46
CA LYS A 589 9.30 19.01 -13.81
C LYS A 589 9.95 17.98 -12.88
N SER A 590 11.26 17.89 -12.94
CA SER A 590 12.08 17.12 -11.99
C SER A 590 12.65 18.02 -10.89
N ILE A 591 12.94 17.42 -9.74
CA ILE A 591 13.52 18.06 -8.55
C ILE A 591 14.92 17.53 -8.34
N GLN A 592 15.88 18.42 -8.12
CA GLN A 592 17.22 18.04 -7.68
C GLN A 592 17.23 17.77 -6.17
N ILE A 593 17.82 16.65 -5.78
CA ILE A 593 17.96 16.26 -4.37
C ILE A 593 19.40 16.52 -3.94
N ASN A 594 19.60 17.33 -2.90
CA ASN A 594 20.93 17.66 -2.36
C ASN A 594 21.12 17.26 -0.89
N ARG A 595 20.06 16.76 -0.23
CA ARG A 595 20.11 16.17 1.11
C ARG A 595 19.08 15.03 1.22
N GLY A 596 19.17 14.27 2.31
CA GLY A 596 18.28 13.16 2.60
C GLY A 596 18.74 11.83 2.02
N THR A 597 18.23 10.76 2.59
CA THR A 597 18.44 9.38 2.14
C THR A 597 17.24 8.90 1.33
N ARG A 598 17.50 8.13 0.26
CA ARG A 598 16.44 7.61 -0.62
C ARG A 598 15.57 6.59 0.13
N GLN A 599 14.30 6.92 0.40
CA GLN A 599 13.35 6.01 1.02
C GLN A 599 12.99 4.88 0.04
N GLY A 600 13.43 3.65 0.35
CA GLY A 600 13.29 2.49 -0.53
C GLY A 600 14.61 1.95 -1.08
N CYS A 601 15.73 2.62 -0.80
CA CYS A 601 17.08 2.09 -0.99
C CYS A 601 17.44 1.13 0.16
N PRO A 602 17.93 -0.09 -0.11
CA PRO A 602 18.40 -1.04 0.91
C PRO A 602 19.49 -0.51 1.85
N LEU A 603 20.39 0.36 1.37
CA LEU A 603 21.51 0.91 2.12
C LEU A 603 21.12 2.10 3.01
N SER A 604 20.14 2.91 2.59
CA SER A 604 19.73 4.14 3.29
C SER A 604 19.43 3.95 4.79
N PRO A 605 18.68 2.93 5.24
CA PRO A 605 18.39 2.74 6.66
C PRO A 605 19.63 2.51 7.51
N LEU A 606 20.65 1.82 6.96
CA LEU A 606 21.91 1.56 7.65
C LEU A 606 22.74 2.84 7.78
N LEU A 607 22.82 3.64 6.72
CA LEU A 607 23.49 4.93 6.77
C LEU A 607 22.81 5.90 7.74
N PHE A 608 21.48 5.86 7.83
CA PHE A 608 20.72 6.66 8.79
C PHE A 608 21.05 6.27 10.23
N ILE A 609 21.02 4.98 10.58
CA ILE A 609 21.35 4.57 11.96
C ILE A 609 22.84 4.76 12.28
N LEU A 610 23.73 4.73 11.29
CA LEU A 610 25.15 5.07 11.46
C LEU A 610 25.32 6.52 11.88
N ILE A 611 24.54 7.43 11.28
CA ILE A 611 24.50 8.84 11.68
C ILE A 611 23.85 8.99 13.06
N MET A 612 22.75 8.30 13.35
CA MET A 612 22.11 8.39 14.67
C MET A 612 23.01 7.87 15.80
N GLU A 613 23.92 6.93 15.53
CA GLU A 613 24.86 6.42 16.53
C GLU A 613 25.76 7.50 17.10
N THR A 614 26.09 8.56 16.33
CA THR A 614 26.93 9.65 16.84
C THR A 614 26.22 10.44 17.95
N LEU A 615 24.90 10.67 17.81
CA LEU A 615 24.07 11.25 18.87
C LEU A 615 24.00 10.31 20.09
N VAL A 616 23.78 9.01 19.86
CA VAL A 616 23.67 8.03 20.94
C VAL A 616 24.96 7.97 21.77
N ARG A 617 26.13 7.99 21.11
CA ARG A 617 27.43 8.01 21.78
C ARG A 617 27.66 9.31 22.53
N LYS A 618 27.38 10.45 21.90
CA LYS A 618 27.45 11.78 22.55
C LYS A 618 26.64 11.79 23.85
N VAL A 619 25.39 11.34 23.80
CA VAL A 619 24.50 11.28 24.97
C VAL A 619 25.02 10.30 26.03
N SER A 620 25.52 9.13 25.60
CA SER A 620 26.05 8.12 26.51
C SER A 620 27.25 8.63 27.32
N GLU A 621 28.19 9.29 26.65
CA GLU A 621 29.47 9.75 27.24
C GLU A 621 29.34 11.07 28.01
N ASP A 622 28.36 11.91 27.69
CA ASP A 622 28.18 13.20 28.35
C ASP A 622 27.71 13.04 29.81
N LYS A 623 28.56 13.43 30.76
CA LYS A 623 28.27 13.32 32.20
C LYS A 623 27.19 14.30 32.67
N ASN A 624 26.96 15.40 31.94
CA ASN A 624 25.94 16.38 32.27
C ASN A 624 24.53 15.90 31.90
N LEU A 625 24.41 14.90 31.04
CA LEU A 625 23.14 14.30 30.64
C LEU A 625 22.79 13.14 31.57
N GLU A 626 22.16 13.45 32.71
CA GLU A 626 21.74 12.45 33.69
C GLU A 626 20.52 11.64 33.20
N GLY A 627 20.65 10.32 33.26
CA GLY A 627 19.56 9.36 33.03
C GLY A 627 19.50 8.35 34.18
N LEU A 628 18.64 7.36 34.04
CA LEU A 628 18.45 6.36 35.09
C LEU A 628 19.75 5.57 35.32
N ARG A 629 20.30 5.65 36.53
CA ARG A 629 21.44 4.82 36.95
C ARG A 629 20.95 3.69 37.86
N ASN A 630 21.21 2.45 37.44
CA ASN A 630 20.91 1.26 38.25
C ASN A 630 22.08 0.28 38.19
N ARG A 631 22.69 0.00 39.35
CA ARG A 631 23.96 -0.74 39.49
C ARG A 631 25.04 -0.13 38.59
N SER A 632 25.70 -0.96 37.78
CA SER A 632 26.72 -0.56 36.80
C SER A 632 26.15 -0.10 35.46
N GLN A 633 24.82 -0.02 35.30
CA GLN A 633 24.18 0.33 34.04
C GLN A 633 23.58 1.74 34.10
N ASN A 634 23.68 2.46 32.97
CA ASN A 634 23.10 3.78 32.79
C ASN A 634 22.12 3.75 31.59
N TYR A 635 20.89 4.19 31.81
CA TYR A 635 19.82 4.20 30.82
C TYR A 635 19.46 5.64 30.50
N LYS A 636 20.02 6.13 29.40
CA LYS A 636 19.86 7.52 28.94
C LYS A 636 18.95 7.63 27.72
N MET A 637 19.09 6.73 26.75
CA MET A 637 18.45 6.87 25.45
C MET A 637 18.13 5.50 24.83
N ARG A 638 16.99 5.39 24.14
CA ARG A 638 16.65 4.26 23.28
C ARG A 638 16.15 4.75 21.94
N THR A 639 16.65 4.14 20.88
CA THR A 639 16.32 4.52 19.51
C THR A 639 15.82 3.31 18.73
N TYR A 640 14.85 3.56 17.86
CA TYR A 640 14.41 2.62 16.83
C TYR A 640 14.30 3.41 15.53
N ALA A 641 15.41 3.47 14.79
CA ALA A 641 15.54 4.40 13.68
C ALA A 641 15.29 5.86 14.15
N ASP A 642 14.29 6.54 13.61
CA ASP A 642 13.89 7.91 13.92
C ASP A 642 13.03 8.05 15.18
N ASP A 643 12.44 6.97 15.67
CA ASP A 643 11.70 6.97 16.94
C ASP A 643 12.68 6.92 18.12
N VAL A 644 12.83 8.04 18.81
CA VAL A 644 13.79 8.21 19.92
C VAL A 644 13.06 8.48 21.23
N VAL A 645 13.48 7.81 22.30
CA VAL A 645 13.07 8.12 23.67
C VAL A 645 14.28 8.37 24.55
N CYS A 646 14.30 9.50 25.25
CA CYS A 646 15.30 9.82 26.26
C CYS A 646 14.71 9.62 27.66
N ILE A 647 15.52 9.09 28.57
CA ILE A 647 15.21 8.88 29.98
C ILE A 647 16.02 9.93 30.75
N ILE A 648 15.33 10.93 31.27
CA ILE A 648 15.93 12.10 31.90
C ILE A 648 15.64 12.04 33.41
N GLU A 649 16.69 11.96 34.21
CA GLU A 649 16.60 12.12 35.66
C GLU A 649 16.73 13.60 36.03
N ASN A 650 16.04 14.04 37.08
CA ASN A 650 16.00 15.45 37.52
C ASN A 650 15.65 16.45 36.38
N PRO A 651 14.54 16.25 35.65
CA PRO A 651 14.25 16.99 34.42
C PRO A 651 14.07 18.50 34.63
N LYS A 652 13.73 18.98 35.83
CA LYS A 652 13.67 20.41 36.13
C LYS A 652 15.01 21.12 35.89
N LYS A 653 16.14 20.43 36.14
CA LYS A 653 17.50 20.97 35.94
C LYS A 653 18.06 20.63 34.57
N ASN A 654 17.83 19.39 34.11
CA ASN A 654 18.62 18.84 33.01
C ASN A 654 17.96 18.99 31.62
N ILE A 655 16.64 19.23 31.52
CA ILE A 655 15.94 19.09 30.24
C ILE A 655 16.48 20.00 29.13
N ASN A 656 16.93 21.22 29.44
CA ASN A 656 17.47 22.13 28.43
C ASN A 656 18.79 21.61 27.84
N CYS A 657 19.70 21.07 28.67
CA CYS A 657 20.95 20.46 28.19
C CYS A 657 20.69 19.31 27.22
N TRP A 658 19.65 18.52 27.46
CA TRP A 658 19.20 17.47 26.54
C TRP A 658 18.70 18.06 25.22
N LEU A 659 17.82 19.06 25.27
CA LEU A 659 17.28 19.70 24.08
C LEU A 659 18.38 20.36 23.24
N ASP A 660 19.32 21.07 23.87
CA ASP A 660 20.44 21.73 23.20
C ASP A 660 21.33 20.72 22.47
N THR A 661 21.66 19.59 23.12
CA THR A 661 22.45 18.51 22.51
C THR A 661 21.74 17.92 21.28
N ILE A 662 20.42 17.72 21.36
CA ILE A 662 19.63 17.17 20.26
C ILE A 662 19.47 18.20 19.13
N GLU A 663 19.27 19.47 19.46
CA GLU A 663 19.14 20.57 18.49
C GLU A 663 20.47 20.85 17.76
N GLU A 664 21.61 20.81 18.45
CA GLU A 664 22.94 20.89 17.85
C GLU A 664 23.15 19.77 16.83
N PHE A 665 22.92 18.52 17.24
CA PHE A 665 22.98 17.38 16.33
C PHE A 665 22.00 17.54 15.16
N GLY A 666 20.79 18.02 15.44
CA GLY A 666 19.76 18.28 14.44
C GLY A 666 20.18 19.27 13.36
N LYS A 667 20.86 20.36 13.75
CA LYS A 667 21.41 21.37 12.83
C LYS A 667 22.51 20.78 11.93
N LEU A 668 23.38 19.93 12.47
CA LEU A 668 24.53 19.40 11.75
C LEU A 668 24.18 18.20 10.85
N ALA A 669 23.49 17.21 11.41
CA ALA A 669 23.19 15.93 10.77
C ALA A 669 21.85 15.92 10.02
N GLY A 670 20.96 16.90 10.28
CA GLY A 670 19.64 16.99 9.65
C GLY A 670 18.53 16.26 10.41
N PHE A 671 18.67 16.06 11.72
CA PHE A 671 17.65 15.45 12.60
C PHE A 671 16.83 16.54 13.31
N THR A 672 15.93 17.21 12.59
CA THR A 672 15.12 18.30 13.16
C THR A 672 14.01 17.76 14.07
N MET A 673 14.00 18.15 15.34
CA MET A 673 12.93 17.80 16.29
C MET A 673 11.63 18.56 15.96
N ASN A 674 10.51 17.84 15.88
CA ASN A 674 9.18 18.42 15.77
C ASN A 674 8.63 18.72 17.18
N LYS A 675 8.74 19.97 17.63
CA LYS A 675 8.29 20.39 18.98
C LYS A 675 6.79 20.15 19.24
N GLN A 676 5.95 20.26 18.21
CA GLN A 676 4.50 20.02 18.34
C GLN A 676 4.13 18.55 18.54
N LYS A 677 4.93 17.63 18.00
CA LYS A 677 4.68 16.18 18.09
C LYS A 677 5.51 15.48 19.15
N THR A 678 6.62 16.08 19.55
CA THR A 678 7.47 15.63 20.65
C THR A 678 6.70 15.76 21.95
N LYS A 679 6.74 14.72 22.78
CA LYS A 679 5.91 14.61 23.99
C LYS A 679 6.76 14.23 25.18
N ILE A 680 6.37 14.74 26.35
CA ILE A 680 7.00 14.38 27.62
C ILE A 680 6.00 13.59 28.46
N LEU A 681 6.45 12.50 29.07
CA LEU A 681 5.73 11.80 30.13
C LEU A 681 6.55 11.91 31.41
N THR A 682 5.96 12.39 32.50
CA THR A 682 6.66 12.60 33.78
C THR A 682 6.22 11.61 34.86
N LYS A 683 7.13 11.30 35.79
CA LYS A 683 6.90 10.47 36.97
C LYS A 683 7.50 11.13 38.22
N ASN A 684 6.74 11.10 39.31
CA ASN A 684 7.09 11.72 40.61
C ASN A 684 7.34 13.23 40.53
N ILE A 685 6.61 13.92 39.64
CA ILE A 685 6.66 15.38 39.49
C ILE A 685 5.28 15.95 39.79
N ASP A 686 5.28 16.96 40.64
CA ASP A 686 4.12 17.72 41.07
C ASP A 686 3.58 18.66 39.97
N GLY A 687 2.40 19.24 40.17
CA GLY A 687 1.75 20.12 39.19
C GLY A 687 2.62 21.31 38.78
N LYS A 688 3.14 22.06 39.77
CA LYS A 688 4.03 23.21 39.55
C LYS A 688 5.31 22.79 38.82
N GLY A 689 5.88 21.63 39.18
CA GLY A 689 7.02 21.06 38.49
C GLY A 689 6.78 20.76 37.02
N LYS A 690 5.60 20.24 36.67
CA LYS A 690 5.21 19.98 35.27
C LYS A 690 5.08 21.29 34.49
N GLU A 691 4.44 22.30 35.06
CA GLU A 691 4.29 23.62 34.43
C GLU A 691 5.65 24.25 34.14
N HIS A 692 6.56 24.24 35.12
CA HIS A 692 7.93 24.73 34.93
C HIS A 692 8.65 23.99 33.79
N ILE A 693 8.58 22.66 33.74
CA ILE A 693 9.18 21.86 32.66
C ILE A 693 8.59 22.23 31.30
N GLN A 694 7.27 22.43 31.21
CA GLN A 694 6.63 22.85 29.95
C GLN A 694 7.08 24.25 29.51
N GLN A 695 7.25 25.19 30.45
CA GLN A 695 7.73 26.54 30.17
C GLN A 695 9.16 26.54 29.63
N ILE A 696 10.09 25.87 30.30
CA ILE A 696 11.50 25.87 29.90
C ILE A 696 11.74 25.07 28.61
N SER A 697 11.01 23.96 28.41
CA SER A 697 11.21 23.10 27.22
C SER A 697 10.41 23.56 25.99
N GLY A 698 9.30 24.29 26.20
CA GLY A 698 8.32 24.55 25.16
C GLY A 698 7.60 23.30 24.63
N LEU A 699 7.69 22.17 25.36
CA LEU A 699 7.13 20.88 24.96
C LEU A 699 5.90 20.52 25.77
N LYS A 700 4.99 19.76 25.16
CA LYS A 700 3.75 19.34 25.83
C LYS A 700 3.99 18.10 26.71
N ILE A 701 3.62 18.20 27.99
CA ILE A 701 3.51 17.04 28.87
C ILE A 701 2.15 16.36 28.62
N GLU A 702 2.19 15.04 28.43
CA GLU A 702 1.03 14.21 28.15
C GLU A 702 0.95 13.08 29.15
N ASN A 703 -0.26 12.77 29.62
CA ASN A 703 -0.46 11.64 30.54
C ASN A 703 -0.38 10.28 29.85
N LYS A 704 -0.50 10.25 28.52
CA LYS A 704 -0.59 9.04 27.69
C LYS A 704 0.16 9.25 26.37
N VAL A 705 1.20 8.46 26.13
CA VAL A 705 2.03 8.55 24.92
C VAL A 705 2.08 7.19 24.22
N LYS A 706 2.06 7.19 22.89
CA LYS A 706 2.18 5.97 22.08
C LYS A 706 3.59 5.87 21.52
N TYR A 707 4.33 4.83 21.91
CA TYR A 707 5.70 4.55 21.50
C TYR A 707 5.80 3.15 20.89
N LEU A 708 6.37 3.04 19.69
CA LEU A 708 6.54 1.79 18.93
C LEU A 708 5.28 0.90 18.82
N GLY A 709 4.10 1.50 18.87
CA GLY A 709 2.81 0.78 18.78
C GLY A 709 2.14 0.49 20.12
N VAL A 710 2.86 0.62 21.24
CA VAL A 710 2.36 0.46 22.60
C VAL A 710 2.06 1.82 23.22
N THR A 711 0.96 1.91 23.97
CA THR A 711 0.56 3.11 24.67
C THR A 711 0.95 3.00 26.14
N VAL A 712 1.79 3.93 26.59
CA VAL A 712 2.35 4.02 27.94
C VAL A 712 1.79 5.23 28.69
N THR A 713 1.77 5.13 30.01
CA THR A 713 1.32 6.15 30.97
C THR A 713 2.30 6.19 32.14
N SER A 714 2.21 7.19 33.02
CA SER A 714 3.07 7.30 34.21
C SER A 714 2.83 6.20 35.26
N SER A 715 1.90 5.29 35.01
CA SER A 715 1.66 4.09 35.81
C SER A 715 1.40 2.91 34.88
N ASN A 716 1.91 1.74 35.25
CA ASN A 716 1.72 0.50 34.49
C ASN A 716 0.34 -0.15 34.69
N ALA A 717 -0.46 0.32 35.66
CA ALA A 717 -1.77 -0.28 35.99
C ALA A 717 -2.77 -0.29 34.82
N LYS A 718 -2.69 0.69 33.91
CA LYS A 718 -3.63 0.84 32.78
C LYS A 718 -3.14 0.20 31.47
N LEU A 719 -2.03 -0.54 31.47
CA LEU A 719 -1.44 -1.13 30.24
C LEU A 719 -2.42 -2.06 29.49
N LEU A 720 -3.12 -2.93 30.22
CA LEU A 720 -4.07 -3.88 29.64
C LEU A 720 -5.24 -3.16 28.95
N LYS A 721 -5.86 -2.21 29.64
CA LYS A 721 -6.95 -1.38 29.13
C LYS A 721 -6.52 -0.55 27.91
N ASN A 722 -5.39 0.14 28.03
CA ASN A 722 -4.90 1.05 26.99
C ASN A 722 -4.44 0.34 25.71
N ASN A 723 -4.02 -0.93 25.79
CA ASN A 723 -3.46 -1.65 24.65
C ASN A 723 -4.37 -2.78 24.18
N TYR A 724 -4.64 -3.78 25.02
CA TYR A 724 -5.40 -4.97 24.63
C TYR A 724 -6.88 -4.66 24.37
N GLU A 725 -7.56 -3.98 25.30
CA GLU A 725 -9.00 -3.69 25.13
C GLU A 725 -9.25 -2.71 23.99
N GLN A 726 -8.43 -1.66 23.89
CA GLN A 726 -8.53 -0.69 22.79
C GLN A 726 -8.27 -1.35 21.43
N GLN A 727 -7.29 -2.25 21.33
CA GLN A 727 -7.01 -2.98 20.10
C GLN A 727 -8.12 -3.98 19.77
N TRP A 728 -8.68 -4.67 20.76
CA TRP A 728 -9.79 -5.60 20.57
C TRP A 728 -11.06 -4.87 20.11
N SER A 729 -11.36 -3.68 20.64
CA SER A 729 -12.46 -2.84 20.18
C SER A 729 -12.34 -2.49 18.68
N LYS A 730 -11.13 -2.16 18.22
CA LYS A 730 -10.86 -1.94 16.77
C LYS A 730 -11.07 -3.21 15.96
N ILE A 731 -10.61 -4.37 16.46
CA ILE A 731 -10.81 -5.67 15.82
C ILE A 731 -12.30 -6.01 15.72
N LYS A 732 -13.10 -5.75 16.76
CA LYS A 732 -14.56 -5.94 16.73
C LYS A 732 -15.23 -5.11 15.64
N LYS A 733 -14.95 -3.81 15.59
CA LYS A 733 -15.47 -2.91 14.54
C LYS A 733 -15.10 -3.39 13.13
N ASP A 734 -13.88 -3.91 12.97
CA ASP A 734 -13.44 -4.51 11.71
C ASP A 734 -14.23 -5.79 11.37
N MET A 735 -14.41 -6.71 12.33
CA MET A 735 -15.20 -7.94 12.15
C MET A 735 -16.66 -7.66 11.79
N GLU A 736 -17.28 -6.66 12.43
CA GLU A 736 -18.65 -6.21 12.12
C GLU A 736 -18.77 -5.73 10.68
N LYS A 737 -17.84 -4.89 10.22
CA LYS A 737 -17.78 -4.44 8.82
C LYS A 737 -17.62 -5.60 7.85
N TRP A 738 -16.83 -6.62 8.21
CA TRP A 738 -16.58 -7.78 7.34
C TRP A 738 -17.73 -8.79 7.36
N LYS A 739 -18.52 -8.85 8.42
CA LYS A 739 -19.67 -9.76 8.56
C LYS A 739 -20.70 -9.59 7.45
N TYR A 740 -20.96 -8.36 7.03
CA TYR A 740 -21.90 -8.00 5.95
C TYR A 740 -21.41 -8.39 4.55
N GLN A 741 -20.16 -8.83 4.42
CA GLN A 741 -19.64 -9.28 3.14
C GLN A 741 -19.96 -10.78 2.90
N ASN A 742 -20.19 -11.14 1.64
CA ASN A 742 -20.49 -12.51 1.20
C ASN A 742 -19.23 -13.41 1.17
N ILE A 743 -18.54 -13.52 2.30
CA ILE A 743 -17.32 -14.30 2.51
C ILE A 743 -17.71 -15.73 2.96
N SER A 744 -16.97 -16.76 2.54
CA SER A 744 -17.20 -18.16 2.97
C SER A 744 -16.66 -18.42 4.39
N LEU A 745 -16.97 -19.58 4.97
CA LEU A 745 -16.43 -20.01 6.27
C LEU A 745 -14.89 -20.01 6.28
N LEU A 746 -14.29 -20.72 5.32
CA LEU A 746 -12.83 -20.76 5.14
C LEU A 746 -12.23 -19.36 4.90
N GLY A 747 -12.97 -18.49 4.20
CA GLY A 747 -12.56 -17.10 4.01
C GLY A 747 -12.52 -16.30 5.31
N ARG A 748 -13.49 -16.50 6.22
CA ARG A 748 -13.48 -15.84 7.54
C ARG A 748 -12.35 -16.36 8.44
N ILE A 749 -12.08 -17.67 8.42
CA ILE A 749 -10.93 -18.26 9.12
C ILE A 749 -9.61 -17.65 8.60
N ALA A 750 -9.47 -17.53 7.27
CA ALA A 750 -8.30 -16.90 6.66
C ALA A 750 -8.17 -15.42 7.07
N ILE A 751 -9.28 -14.67 7.15
CA ILE A 751 -9.26 -13.28 7.65
C ILE A 751 -8.79 -13.21 9.10
N THR A 752 -9.24 -14.12 9.97
CA THR A 752 -8.74 -14.20 11.35
C THR A 752 -7.22 -14.40 11.36
N LYS A 753 -6.69 -15.33 10.56
CA LYS A 753 -5.24 -15.57 10.43
C LYS A 753 -4.47 -14.37 9.90
N MET A 754 -4.99 -13.70 8.87
CA MET A 754 -4.25 -12.67 8.14
C MET A 754 -4.38 -11.26 8.71
N SER A 755 -5.43 -11.00 9.52
CA SER A 755 -5.78 -9.65 9.96
C SER A 755 -5.94 -9.52 11.47
N ILE A 756 -6.50 -10.53 12.15
CA ILE A 756 -6.74 -10.48 13.59
C ILE A 756 -5.51 -10.97 14.36
N LEU A 757 -5.03 -12.17 14.05
CA LEU A 757 -3.89 -12.79 14.74
C LEU A 757 -2.64 -11.89 14.76
N PRO A 758 -2.19 -11.26 13.66
CA PRO A 758 -0.98 -10.44 13.69
C PRO A 758 -1.08 -9.21 14.60
N LYS A 759 -2.28 -8.64 14.73
CA LYS A 759 -2.55 -7.48 15.61
C LYS A 759 -2.38 -7.84 17.09
N LEU A 760 -2.77 -9.05 17.48
CA LEU A 760 -2.61 -9.56 18.85
C LEU A 760 -1.22 -10.11 19.08
N LEU A 761 -0.64 -10.81 18.11
CA LEU A 761 0.71 -11.37 18.21
C LEU A 761 1.76 -10.29 18.53
N PHE A 762 1.63 -9.11 17.94
CA PHE A 762 2.45 -7.95 18.29
C PHE A 762 2.36 -7.61 19.79
N LEU A 763 1.16 -7.56 20.36
CA LEU A 763 0.98 -7.29 21.79
C LEU A 763 1.46 -8.45 22.66
N PHE A 764 1.23 -9.70 22.24
CA PHE A 764 1.71 -10.88 22.96
C PHE A 764 3.24 -10.89 23.08
N GLN A 765 3.95 -10.47 22.04
CA GLN A 765 5.41 -10.40 22.03
C GLN A 765 5.96 -9.22 22.84
N THR A 766 5.26 -8.08 22.88
CA THR A 766 5.76 -6.83 23.47
C THR A 766 5.23 -6.54 24.87
N LEU A 767 4.06 -7.08 25.23
CA LEU A 767 3.35 -6.85 26.49
C LEU A 767 2.76 -8.16 27.04
N PRO A 768 3.57 -9.10 27.53
CA PRO A 768 3.09 -10.37 28.06
C PRO A 768 2.48 -10.22 29.48
N ILE A 769 1.33 -9.55 29.59
CA ILE A 769 0.70 -9.17 30.86
C ILE A 769 -0.68 -9.81 31.13
N ILE A 770 -1.14 -10.76 30.31
CA ILE A 770 -2.48 -11.37 30.43
C ILE A 770 -2.43 -12.54 31.41
N ARG A 771 -3.07 -12.42 32.58
CA ARG A 771 -2.96 -13.42 33.64
C ARG A 771 -3.97 -14.56 33.60
N ASN A 772 -5.16 -14.30 33.07
CA ASN A 772 -6.29 -15.22 33.17
C ASN A 772 -6.91 -15.54 31.81
N ASP A 773 -7.70 -16.61 31.79
CA ASP A 773 -8.36 -17.10 30.59
C ASP A 773 -9.59 -16.28 30.18
N TYR A 774 -10.04 -15.33 31.01
CA TYR A 774 -11.26 -14.57 30.78
C TYR A 774 -11.22 -13.83 29.43
N LEU A 775 -10.11 -13.14 29.13
CA LEU A 775 -9.95 -12.42 27.87
C LEU A 775 -9.96 -13.38 26.66
N PHE A 776 -9.26 -14.51 26.75
CA PHE A 776 -9.24 -15.50 25.68
C PHE A 776 -10.63 -16.11 25.43
N LYS A 777 -11.38 -16.44 26.49
CA LYS A 777 -12.77 -16.91 26.39
C LYS A 777 -13.67 -15.87 25.69
N LYS A 778 -13.56 -14.60 26.07
CA LYS A 778 -14.29 -13.49 25.46
C LYS A 778 -13.93 -13.32 23.97
N TRP A 779 -12.63 -13.33 23.65
CA TRP A 779 -12.14 -13.20 22.28
C TRP A 779 -12.56 -14.37 21.39
N ASN A 780 -12.47 -15.60 21.89
CA ASN A 780 -12.91 -16.79 21.19
C ASN A 780 -14.42 -16.77 20.93
N THR A 781 -15.22 -16.25 21.87
CA THR A 781 -16.67 -16.05 21.68
C THR A 781 -16.94 -15.08 20.53
N ASP A 782 -16.29 -13.92 20.52
CA ASP A 782 -16.45 -12.92 19.47
C ASP A 782 -16.00 -13.43 18.09
N ILE A 783 -14.85 -14.12 18.04
CA ILE A 783 -14.33 -14.75 16.80
C ILE A 783 -15.29 -15.82 16.30
N THR A 784 -15.84 -16.64 17.19
CA THR A 784 -16.80 -17.69 16.84
C THR A 784 -18.07 -17.08 16.26
N LYS A 785 -18.62 -16.03 16.89
CA LYS A 785 -19.76 -15.26 16.36
C LYS A 785 -19.47 -14.72 14.95
N PHE A 786 -18.28 -14.18 14.72
CA PHE A 786 -17.86 -13.73 13.39
C PHE A 786 -17.79 -14.89 12.38
N ILE A 787 -17.11 -15.98 12.72
CA ILE A 787 -16.90 -17.15 11.85
C ILE A 787 -18.23 -17.81 11.46
N TRP A 788 -19.20 -17.87 12.37
CA TRP A 788 -20.49 -18.49 12.11
C TRP A 788 -21.58 -17.49 11.70
N LYS A 789 -21.25 -16.20 11.54
CA LYS A 789 -22.23 -15.14 11.24
C LYS A 789 -23.39 -15.11 12.25
N ASN A 790 -23.08 -15.21 13.54
CA ASN A 790 -24.03 -15.36 14.64
C ASN A 790 -24.93 -16.61 14.57
N LYS A 791 -24.65 -17.57 13.68
CA LYS A 791 -25.33 -18.88 13.68
C LYS A 791 -24.69 -19.81 14.71
N LYS A 792 -25.43 -20.84 15.12
CA LYS A 792 -24.94 -21.90 16.02
C LYS A 792 -23.73 -22.61 15.37
N PRO A 793 -22.58 -22.74 16.07
CA PRO A 793 -21.43 -23.48 15.57
C PRO A 793 -21.79 -24.94 15.29
N ARG A 794 -21.35 -25.47 14.13
CA ARG A 794 -21.55 -26.88 13.77
C ARG A 794 -20.34 -27.77 14.05
N ILE A 795 -19.18 -27.16 14.31
CA ILE A 795 -17.91 -27.84 14.56
C ILE A 795 -17.40 -27.38 15.92
N LYS A 796 -16.98 -28.32 16.77
CA LYS A 796 -16.37 -28.02 18.08
C LYS A 796 -15.13 -27.13 17.89
N LEU A 797 -14.95 -26.13 18.75
CA LEU A 797 -13.84 -25.17 18.62
C LEU A 797 -12.47 -25.85 18.59
N LYS A 798 -12.25 -26.88 19.40
CA LYS A 798 -11.00 -27.67 19.45
C LYS A 798 -10.62 -28.25 18.07
N ILE A 799 -11.61 -28.77 17.33
CA ILE A 799 -11.41 -29.31 15.96
C ILE A 799 -11.20 -28.16 14.97
N LEU A 800 -11.92 -27.05 15.16
CA LEU A 800 -11.80 -25.87 14.31
C LEU A 800 -10.39 -25.27 14.35
N THR A 801 -9.75 -25.31 15.52
CA THR A 801 -8.39 -24.81 15.75
C THR A 801 -7.28 -25.78 15.37
N ASP A 802 -7.60 -27.06 15.19
CA ASP A 802 -6.61 -28.10 14.86
C ASP A 802 -6.02 -27.90 13.46
N ASP A 803 -4.82 -28.44 13.22
CA ASP A 803 -4.12 -28.40 11.94
C ASP A 803 -4.93 -29.11 10.84
N LYS A 804 -4.86 -28.58 9.63
CA LYS A 804 -5.45 -29.20 8.45
C LYS A 804 -4.96 -30.62 8.20
N LYS A 805 -3.69 -30.91 8.52
CA LYS A 805 -3.13 -32.27 8.38
C LYS A 805 -3.83 -33.28 9.29
N ARG A 806 -4.37 -32.84 10.43
CA ARG A 806 -5.11 -33.67 11.40
C ARG A 806 -6.63 -33.57 11.24
N GLY A 807 -7.11 -33.09 10.09
CA GLY A 807 -8.54 -32.93 9.81
C GLY A 807 -9.19 -31.65 10.36
N GLY A 808 -8.40 -30.73 10.94
CA GLY A 808 -8.89 -29.44 11.40
C GLY A 808 -9.00 -28.37 10.31
N LEU A 809 -9.45 -27.16 10.67
CA LEU A 809 -9.52 -26.01 9.75
C LEU A 809 -8.44 -24.96 10.03
N GLY A 810 -7.63 -25.18 11.06
CA GLY A 810 -6.48 -24.40 11.47
C GLY A 810 -6.82 -23.02 12.02
N LEU A 811 -8.01 -22.78 12.55
CA LEU A 811 -8.32 -21.49 13.18
C LEU A 811 -7.28 -21.14 14.26
N PRO A 812 -6.76 -19.90 14.36
CA PRO A 812 -5.82 -19.55 15.41
C PRO A 812 -6.43 -19.71 16.80
N ASP A 813 -5.77 -20.49 17.66
CA ASP A 813 -6.02 -20.46 19.10
C ASP A 813 -5.15 -19.38 19.77
N LEU A 814 -5.77 -18.26 20.12
CA LEU A 814 -5.06 -17.08 20.64
C LEU A 814 -4.31 -17.37 21.96
N LYS A 815 -4.80 -18.30 22.78
CA LYS A 815 -4.14 -18.66 24.04
C LYS A 815 -2.83 -19.39 23.76
N SER A 816 -2.84 -20.42 22.92
CA SER A 816 -1.63 -21.12 22.51
C SER A 816 -0.59 -20.18 21.88
N TYR A 817 -1.01 -19.22 21.05
CA TYR A 817 -0.09 -18.22 20.49
C TYR A 817 0.51 -17.30 21.56
N TYR A 818 -0.28 -16.90 22.56
CA TYR A 818 0.20 -16.09 23.68
C TYR A 818 1.23 -16.85 24.52
N GLU A 819 0.93 -18.08 24.91
CA GLU A 819 1.84 -18.96 25.66
C GLU A 819 3.13 -19.25 24.88
N ALA A 820 3.04 -19.46 23.57
CA ALA A 820 4.22 -19.63 22.73
C ALA A 820 5.11 -18.37 22.69
N CYS A 821 4.50 -17.16 22.62
CA CYS A 821 5.26 -15.91 22.72
C CYS A 821 5.92 -15.73 24.08
N ASN A 822 5.27 -16.16 25.15
CA ASN A 822 5.79 -16.13 26.51
C ASN A 822 7.04 -17.01 26.66
N LEU A 823 7.06 -18.20 26.06
CA LEU A 823 8.24 -19.09 26.06
C LEU A 823 9.47 -18.45 25.41
N VAL A 824 9.30 -17.51 24.47
CA VAL A 824 10.43 -16.78 23.86
C VAL A 824 11.15 -15.91 24.90
N TRP A 825 10.40 -15.25 25.79
CA TRP A 825 10.97 -14.46 26.88
C TRP A 825 11.75 -15.36 27.85
N VAL A 826 11.13 -16.45 28.32
CA VAL A 826 11.78 -17.44 29.21
C VAL A 826 13.11 -17.95 28.64
N LYS A 827 13.14 -18.26 27.34
CA LYS A 827 14.35 -18.70 26.65
C LYS A 827 15.47 -17.64 26.63
N GLU A 828 15.13 -16.37 26.45
CA GLU A 828 16.13 -15.29 26.41
C GLU A 828 16.70 -15.00 27.79
N TRP A 829 15.80 -14.97 28.75
CA TRP A 829 16.05 -14.77 30.15
C TRP A 829 16.94 -15.85 30.79
N THR A 830 16.68 -17.14 30.51
CA THR A 830 17.51 -18.26 30.98
C THR A 830 18.92 -18.27 30.40
N ARG A 831 19.16 -17.57 29.28
CA ARG A 831 20.49 -17.46 28.66
C ARG A 831 21.37 -16.39 29.29
N LEU A 832 20.80 -15.49 30.10
CA LEU A 832 21.50 -14.39 30.80
C LEU A 832 22.37 -13.49 29.89
N LYS A 833 22.05 -13.40 28.59
CA LYS A 833 22.86 -12.61 27.63
C LYS A 833 22.57 -11.11 27.66
N ASN A 834 21.34 -10.70 27.98
CA ASN A 834 20.93 -9.29 28.00
C ASN A 834 21.03 -8.73 29.42
N THR A 835 22.24 -8.41 29.86
CA THR A 835 22.52 -7.94 31.22
C THR A 835 21.85 -6.61 31.55
N LYS A 836 21.73 -5.69 30.57
CA LYS A 836 21.04 -4.41 30.73
C LYS A 836 19.56 -4.56 31.05
N LEU A 837 18.84 -5.44 30.37
CA LEU A 837 17.43 -5.66 30.70
C LEU A 837 17.31 -6.33 32.07
N LEU A 838 18.12 -7.36 32.31
CA LEU A 838 18.08 -8.14 33.54
C LEU A 838 18.44 -7.34 34.81
N SER A 839 19.40 -6.40 34.72
CA SER A 839 19.75 -5.54 35.85
C SER A 839 18.61 -4.61 36.26
N LEU A 840 17.84 -4.13 35.28
CA LEU A 840 16.66 -3.30 35.54
C LEU A 840 15.50 -4.14 36.09
N GLU A 841 15.28 -5.35 35.57
CA GLU A 841 14.26 -6.25 36.09
C GLU A 841 14.57 -6.79 37.49
N GLY A 842 15.86 -6.95 37.82
CA GLY A 842 16.36 -7.48 39.09
C GLY A 842 16.81 -6.43 40.10
N HIS A 843 16.54 -5.14 39.88
CA HIS A 843 17.01 -4.04 40.75
C HIS A 843 16.61 -4.19 42.23
N ASP A 844 15.56 -4.96 42.50
CA ASP A 844 15.02 -5.25 43.82
C ASP A 844 15.35 -6.71 44.20
N LEU A 845 16.56 -6.97 44.70
CA LEU A 845 17.08 -8.30 45.07
C LEU A 845 16.46 -8.86 46.37
N ARG A 846 15.13 -8.98 46.39
CA ARG A 846 14.45 -10.00 47.21
C ARG A 846 13.80 -11.09 46.36
N SER A 847 13.43 -10.80 45.11
CA SER A 847 13.16 -11.83 44.11
C SER A 847 13.10 -11.28 42.68
N GLY A 848 14.06 -11.64 41.84
CA GLY A 848 13.94 -11.45 40.39
C GLY A 848 12.92 -12.43 39.78
N TRP A 849 12.48 -12.24 38.53
CA TRP A 849 11.57 -13.21 37.88
C TRP A 849 12.17 -14.63 37.80
N HIS A 850 13.51 -14.74 37.86
CA HIS A 850 14.27 -15.99 37.91
C HIS A 850 14.08 -16.74 39.24
N ASP A 851 13.85 -16.04 40.35
CA ASP A 851 13.56 -16.70 41.64
C ASP A 851 12.23 -17.46 41.60
N TYR A 852 11.27 -17.02 40.79
CA TYR A 852 9.99 -17.72 40.62
C TYR A 852 10.10 -19.03 39.81
N VAL A 853 11.21 -19.22 39.08
CA VAL A 853 11.53 -20.48 38.40
C VAL A 853 12.19 -21.47 39.35
N TRP A 854 12.85 -20.98 40.41
CA TRP A 854 13.63 -21.78 41.36
C TRP A 854 12.93 -22.05 42.70
N TYR A 855 11.98 -21.21 43.13
CA TYR A 855 11.26 -21.40 44.39
C TYR A 855 9.90 -22.10 44.24
N ASN A 856 9.58 -22.95 45.22
CA ASN A 856 8.39 -23.79 45.32
C ASN A 856 7.07 -23.00 45.59
N LYS A 857 6.84 -21.87 44.92
CA LYS A 857 5.55 -21.11 44.84
C LYS A 857 4.81 -20.82 46.17
N ARG A 858 5.47 -20.82 47.34
CA ARG A 858 4.81 -20.80 48.66
C ARG A 858 4.60 -19.43 49.32
N LYS A 859 5.11 -18.32 48.77
CA LYS A 859 4.89 -16.98 49.35
C LYS A 859 4.44 -15.98 48.29
N THR A 860 3.24 -15.44 48.46
CA THR A 860 2.70 -14.33 47.67
C THR A 860 3.01 -13.00 48.30
N GLU A 861 3.76 -12.15 47.60
CA GLU A 861 3.96 -10.75 48.01
C GLU A 861 2.93 -9.85 47.28
N LYS A 862 2.15 -9.09 48.06
CA LYS A 862 1.01 -8.28 47.59
C LYS A 862 1.40 -7.18 46.57
N ASN A 863 2.66 -6.74 46.55
CA ASN A 863 3.14 -5.71 45.63
C ASN A 863 3.33 -6.20 44.19
N TYR A 864 3.27 -7.51 43.94
CA TYR A 864 3.53 -8.11 42.63
C TYR A 864 2.28 -8.29 41.73
N ALA A 865 1.17 -7.63 42.07
CA ALA A 865 -0.14 -7.84 41.44
C ALA A 865 -0.33 -7.26 40.01
N THR A 866 0.71 -6.73 39.33
CA THR A 866 0.56 -6.12 37.99
C THR A 866 1.28 -6.82 36.81
N ASN A 867 2.25 -7.73 37.04
CA ASN A 867 2.99 -8.45 35.99
C ASN A 867 2.68 -9.98 35.97
N MET A 868 2.34 -10.60 34.84
CA MET A 868 1.87 -12.01 34.78
C MET A 868 2.83 -13.02 35.43
N TYR A 869 4.14 -12.78 35.35
CA TYR A 869 5.15 -13.66 35.92
C TYR A 869 5.47 -13.37 37.40
N ARG A 870 4.91 -12.31 37.97
CA ARG A 870 5.11 -11.92 39.37
C ARG A 870 3.82 -12.08 40.20
N GLY A 871 2.66 -12.21 39.56
CA GLY A 871 1.40 -12.48 40.24
C GLY A 871 1.16 -13.98 40.45
N GLU A 872 0.45 -14.31 41.52
CA GLU A 872 -0.03 -15.67 41.80
C GLU A 872 -0.73 -16.23 40.56
N VAL A 873 -0.17 -17.30 39.98
CA VAL A 873 -0.91 -18.18 39.08
C VAL A 873 -1.84 -18.96 40.00
N SER A 874 -2.90 -18.29 40.47
CA SER A 874 -3.83 -18.86 41.44
C SER A 874 -4.38 -20.17 40.90
N ASP A 875 -4.47 -21.11 41.81
CA ASP A 875 -4.66 -22.52 41.57
C ASP A 875 -5.69 -22.85 40.49
N ARG A 876 -5.27 -23.77 39.63
CA ARG A 876 -6.17 -24.63 38.88
C ARG A 876 -6.92 -25.45 39.92
N ASN A 877 -8.11 -25.00 40.31
CA ASN A 877 -9.08 -25.92 40.85
C ASN A 877 -9.41 -26.98 39.78
N VAL A 878 -9.29 -28.22 40.23
CA VAL A 878 -10.09 -29.40 39.88
C VAL A 878 -11.49 -29.02 39.38
#